data_AF-A0A7Y5U174-F1
#
_entry.id   AF-A0A7Y5U174-F1
#
_cell.length_a   1.000
_cell.length_b   1.000
_cell.length_c   1.000
_cell.angle_alpha   90.00
_cell.angle_beta   90.00
_cell.angle_gamma   90.00
#
_symmetry.space_group_name_H-M   'P 1'
#
loop_
_entity.id
_entity.type
_entity.pdbx_description
1 polymer ?
#
loop_
_entity_poly.entity_id
_entity_poly.type
_entity_poly.pdbx_seq_one_letter_code
_entity_poly.pdbx_strand_id
1 'polypeptide(L)'
;MIAMLVSPVGRPIMQPVMAPAVLHAQTQVAPVGQGFNIDAGDLRFIYLQILVAQDHAAGGVLLGPGPNQVGNPQLPRGLRTVDGSFNNLVAGQTDFGKADLVIPRLTPPSFRPAETLPFDPDGAGPQAAGQATSYAQKTGFVADSEPRLVSNLIVDQTAANPAAFAAAQNPCGAGGFVCSGSSTPDPVTGSLFIPNITPDFGLSAPFNLMFTFFGQFFDHGLDLVTKGGGTVIMPLRPDDPLIAGPDKIFGTADDLPVEQRFMVMTRGQNQPGPDGILGTGDDIQEAMNTTTPWVDQNQTYTSHPAHQVFLREYALNALGKPVQTGKMLDGGFCAPRPTGTPGDNICNIGNWTEVKAQASHLLGIHLLDADVFDAPLILTDPYGHFKPGPNGFPQLVLRGNILVEGNPAANGGLGIEIPDTAFRTGHAFLNDIAHNAVPSPRGTPNPLLPDPDTTVTNFRSGVQTTCTYDDELLGLPFITGDGRGNENIALTMVHQIFHAEHNRLVHDIDRRINTLLTPEEIAAWHAVHPGSGWDYGERLFQAARFATEMQYQHLVFEEFARTMQPLINPFLGGITSINGAISAEFAHTVYRLGHSMLPEVVTRINVVNGVEAQNDIRLFDAFLNPEGYNDGGLAGPLTADKAAGALVRGLSREVGNELDEFVVDSVRNQLLGLPLDLAAINLARGRSEGIPPLNVVRAQFFAQTKDATLKPYANWFEFGNGLKHIDSLVNFVAAYGTDPTITSAATIAGKRAAATALVAANGPFMFQDAATSGVDKVDFWVGGLAERQAVFGGLLGSTFNHVFEKQLENLQDGDRFYYLQRTDGLNFRFQLEGNSFAELIRRNTDFSGGMDIIFKTA
;
A
#
# COMPACT_ATOMS: atom_id res chain seq x y z
N MET A 1 -43.44 17.53 35.09
CA MET A 1 -44.15 18.40 36.06
C MET A 1 -43.36 18.35 37.36
N ILE A 2 -42.95 19.52 37.89
CA ILE A 2 -42.38 19.79 39.24
C ILE A 2 -40.94 19.29 39.47
N ALA A 3 -39.95 20.06 39.95
CA ALA A 3 -39.78 21.50 40.13
C ALA A 3 -38.29 21.79 40.40
N MET A 4 -37.79 22.91 39.86
CA MET A 4 -36.49 23.50 40.19
C MET A 4 -36.54 24.19 41.56
N LEU A 5 -35.46 24.08 42.32
CA LEU A 5 -35.14 24.99 43.43
C LEU A 5 -33.84 25.72 43.09
N VAL A 6 -33.97 27.04 43.00
CA VAL A 6 -32.92 28.02 42.73
C VAL A 6 -32.23 28.36 44.06
N SER A 7 -30.91 28.44 44.06
CA SER A 7 -30.14 29.14 45.11
C SER A 7 -29.36 30.30 44.47
N PRO A 8 -29.45 31.53 44.99
CA PRO A 8 -28.69 32.67 44.46
C PRO A 8 -27.44 32.96 45.31
N VAL A 9 -26.50 33.66 44.67
CA VAL A 9 -25.49 34.60 45.21
C VAL A 9 -24.05 34.23 44.82
N GLY A 10 -23.51 34.96 43.84
CA GLY A 10 -22.10 35.00 43.48
C GLY A 10 -21.81 35.89 42.26
N ARG A 11 -21.64 37.20 42.51
CA ARG A 11 -21.20 38.38 41.72
C ARG A 11 -20.54 38.22 40.32
N PRO A 12 -20.59 39.29 39.48
CA PRO A 12 -20.44 39.21 38.02
C PRO A 12 -18.97 39.19 37.57
N ILE A 13 -18.65 38.25 36.69
CA ILE A 13 -17.44 38.28 35.87
C ILE A 13 -17.79 39.02 34.58
N MET A 14 -17.00 40.05 34.24
CA MET A 14 -17.09 40.79 32.99
C MET A 14 -17.13 39.82 31.80
N GLN A 15 -18.18 39.93 30.98
CA GLN A 15 -18.25 39.29 29.66
C GLN A 15 -17.19 39.91 28.74
N PRO A 16 -16.34 39.10 28.07
CA PRO A 16 -15.72 39.58 26.85
C PRO A 16 -16.81 39.67 25.78
N VAL A 17 -16.80 40.78 25.06
CA VAL A 17 -17.65 41.04 23.89
C VAL A 17 -17.57 39.84 22.95
N MET A 18 -18.66 39.08 22.84
CA MET A 18 -18.79 38.11 21.74
C MET A 18 -18.76 38.92 20.44
N ALA A 19 -17.74 38.68 19.63
CA ALA A 19 -17.80 39.00 18.22
C ALA A 19 -19.07 38.35 17.64
N PRO A 20 -19.79 39.01 16.73
CA PRO A 20 -20.99 38.44 16.15
C PRO A 20 -20.63 37.10 15.49
N ALA A 21 -21.39 36.06 15.81
CA ALA A 21 -21.34 34.81 15.08
C ALA A 21 -21.53 35.13 13.59
N VAL A 22 -20.49 34.92 12.80
CA VAL A 22 -20.63 34.89 11.35
C VAL A 22 -21.52 33.70 11.08
N LEU A 23 -22.79 33.96 10.76
CA LEU A 23 -23.65 32.97 10.14
C LEU A 23 -22.94 32.58 8.84
N HIS A 24 -22.31 31.40 8.80
CA HIS A 24 -21.95 30.81 7.52
C HIS A 24 -23.25 30.57 6.77
N ALA A 25 -23.46 31.33 5.70
CA ALA A 25 -24.55 31.09 4.77
C ALA A 25 -24.51 29.60 4.38
N GLN A 26 -25.68 28.96 4.27
CA GLN A 26 -25.81 27.56 3.85
C GLN A 26 -24.94 27.33 2.60
N THR A 27 -23.83 26.63 2.79
CA THR A 27 -22.88 26.31 1.73
C THR A 27 -23.60 25.39 0.74
N GLN A 28 -23.76 25.86 -0.49
CA GLN A 28 -24.32 25.04 -1.56
C GLN A 28 -23.34 23.90 -1.84
N VAL A 29 -23.81 22.64 -1.68
CA VAL A 29 -23.09 21.45 -2.14
C VAL A 29 -22.83 21.64 -3.64
N ALA A 30 -21.58 21.45 -4.08
CA ALA A 30 -21.27 21.59 -5.49
C ALA A 30 -22.06 20.53 -6.30
N PRO A 31 -22.41 20.82 -7.57
CA PRO A 31 -23.04 19.83 -8.42
C PRO A 31 -22.18 18.55 -8.52
N VAL A 32 -22.82 17.38 -8.60
CA VAL A 32 -22.18 16.08 -8.84
C VAL A 32 -21.21 16.19 -10.02
N GLY A 33 -19.99 15.71 -9.84
CA GLY A 33 -18.89 15.76 -10.81
C GLY A 33 -18.17 17.11 -10.91
N GLN A 34 -18.62 18.16 -10.22
CA GLN A 34 -17.95 19.47 -10.17
C GLN A 34 -17.06 19.63 -8.93
N GLY A 35 -17.01 18.60 -8.08
CA GLY A 35 -16.13 18.53 -6.92
C GLY A 35 -16.60 19.34 -5.74
N PHE A 36 -15.66 20.01 -5.11
CA PHE A 36 -15.84 20.70 -3.85
C PHE A 36 -15.29 22.13 -3.99
N ASN A 37 -15.86 23.08 -3.26
CA ASN A 37 -15.50 24.50 -3.42
C ASN A 37 -14.54 24.96 -2.33
N ILE A 38 -13.32 25.35 -2.70
CA ILE A 38 -12.40 26.08 -1.82
C ILE A 38 -12.74 27.58 -1.89
N ASP A 39 -13.11 28.18 -0.77
CA ASP A 39 -13.44 29.60 -0.72
C ASP A 39 -12.25 30.47 -0.28
N ALA A 40 -12.46 31.80 -0.21
CA ALA A 40 -11.42 32.73 0.20
C ALA A 40 -10.96 32.52 1.66
N GLY A 41 -11.84 32.03 2.54
CA GLY A 41 -11.51 31.69 3.93
C GLY A 41 -10.62 30.45 4.01
N ASP A 42 -10.94 29.43 3.24
CA ASP A 42 -10.13 28.20 3.11
C ASP A 42 -8.73 28.55 2.58
N LEU A 43 -8.61 29.38 1.54
CA LEU A 43 -7.31 29.82 0.99
C LEU A 43 -6.46 30.57 2.02
N ARG A 44 -7.08 31.48 2.80
CA ARG A 44 -6.37 32.19 3.89
C ARG A 44 -5.90 31.21 4.95
N PHE A 45 -6.72 30.24 5.32
CA PHE A 45 -6.35 29.22 6.29
C PHE A 45 -5.16 28.39 5.81
N ILE A 46 -5.20 27.90 4.56
CA ILE A 46 -4.12 27.11 3.95
C ILE A 46 -2.83 27.94 3.90
N TYR A 47 -2.92 29.22 3.50
CA TYR A 47 -1.77 30.12 3.51
C TYR A 47 -1.13 30.25 4.90
N LEU A 48 -1.93 30.34 5.97
CA LEU A 48 -1.40 30.37 7.34
C LEU A 48 -0.69 29.07 7.75
N GLN A 49 -1.11 27.92 7.20
CA GLN A 49 -0.39 26.65 7.43
C GLN A 49 0.96 26.64 6.69
N ILE A 50 0.98 27.16 5.46
CA ILE A 50 2.20 27.35 4.65
C ILE A 50 3.20 28.27 5.37
N LEU A 51 2.74 29.36 6.00
CA LEU A 51 3.62 30.28 6.72
C LEU A 51 4.39 29.60 7.89
N VAL A 52 3.75 28.65 8.58
CA VAL A 52 4.42 27.86 9.64
C VAL A 52 5.50 26.95 9.03
N ALA A 53 5.15 26.26 7.94
CA ALA A 53 6.05 25.33 7.28
C ALA A 53 7.25 26.03 6.64
N GLN A 54 7.05 27.16 5.96
CA GLN A 54 8.15 27.91 5.33
C GLN A 54 9.12 28.51 6.38
N ASP A 55 8.61 28.93 7.54
CA ASP A 55 9.47 29.44 8.63
C ASP A 55 10.27 28.30 9.28
N HIS A 56 9.65 27.12 9.45
CA HIS A 56 10.37 25.91 9.87
C HIS A 56 11.43 25.49 8.83
N ALA A 57 11.09 25.52 7.54
CA ALA A 57 12.02 25.25 6.44
C ALA A 57 13.20 26.26 6.36
N ALA A 58 13.07 27.42 7.01
CA ALA A 58 14.12 28.43 7.16
C ALA A 58 14.96 28.25 8.45
N GLY A 59 14.75 27.16 9.19
CA GLY A 59 15.45 26.88 10.46
C GLY A 59 14.74 27.40 11.71
N GLY A 60 13.49 27.86 11.58
CA GLY A 60 12.66 28.24 12.72
C GLY A 60 12.20 27.03 13.56
N VAL A 61 11.79 27.28 14.80
CA VAL A 61 11.26 26.23 15.70
C VAL A 61 9.75 26.07 15.48
N LEU A 62 9.27 24.83 15.32
CA LEU A 62 7.84 24.53 15.12
C LEU A 62 6.97 24.86 16.35
N LEU A 63 7.35 24.43 17.55
CA LEU A 63 6.55 24.62 18.77
C LEU A 63 6.97 25.90 19.51
N GLY A 64 6.02 26.81 19.76
CA GLY A 64 6.29 28.06 20.48
C GLY A 64 5.17 29.10 20.38
N PRO A 65 5.31 30.25 21.06
CA PRO A 65 4.29 31.30 21.09
C PRO A 65 4.35 32.26 19.90
N GLY A 66 5.30 32.10 18.98
CA GLY A 66 5.52 32.98 17.85
C GLY A 66 4.39 32.94 16.81
N PRO A 67 4.32 33.96 15.93
CA PRO A 67 3.23 34.12 14.98
C PRO A 67 3.11 32.94 14.01
N ASN A 68 4.23 32.32 13.61
CA ASN A 68 4.29 31.16 12.71
C ASN A 68 4.73 29.88 13.44
N GLN A 69 4.34 29.72 14.71
CA GLN A 69 4.65 28.54 15.53
C GLN A 69 3.37 27.87 16.03
N VAL A 70 3.45 26.59 16.34
CA VAL A 70 2.39 25.82 16.97
C VAL A 70 2.40 26.10 18.47
N GLY A 71 1.34 26.74 18.99
CA GLY A 71 1.26 27.12 20.40
C GLY A 71 0.97 25.97 21.37
N ASN A 72 0.44 24.85 20.87
CA ASN A 72 0.14 23.65 21.65
C ASN A 72 0.35 22.42 20.75
N PRO A 73 1.06 21.37 21.22
CA PRO A 73 1.41 20.20 20.41
C PRO A 73 0.22 19.41 19.84
N GLN A 74 -1.01 19.59 20.36
CA GLN A 74 -2.22 18.96 19.84
C GLN A 74 -2.86 19.73 18.66
N LEU A 75 -2.41 20.96 18.38
CA LEU A 75 -3.03 21.77 17.35
C LEU A 75 -2.59 21.30 15.95
N PRO A 76 -3.54 21.13 15.00
CA PRO A 76 -3.28 20.68 13.63
C PRO A 76 -2.67 21.79 12.74
N ARG A 77 -1.79 22.62 13.32
CA ARG A 77 -1.21 23.81 12.67
C ARG A 77 0.08 23.45 11.92
N GLY A 78 0.23 23.99 10.71
CA GLY A 78 1.35 23.76 9.81
C GLY A 78 1.09 22.70 8.73
N LEU A 79 2.14 22.34 8.01
CA LEU A 79 2.12 21.27 7.01
C LEU A 79 2.83 20.02 7.54
N ARG A 80 2.49 18.87 6.97
CA ARG A 80 3.16 17.60 7.23
C ARG A 80 4.51 17.58 6.51
N THR A 81 5.56 17.11 7.18
CA THR A 81 6.83 16.85 6.50
C THR A 81 6.68 15.66 5.55
N VAL A 82 7.58 15.50 4.58
CA VAL A 82 7.52 14.37 3.64
C VAL A 82 7.84 13.04 4.33
N ASP A 83 8.73 13.04 5.32
CA ASP A 83 9.15 11.85 6.06
C ASP A 83 8.23 11.49 7.25
N GLY A 84 7.14 12.23 7.47
CA GLY A 84 6.19 12.01 8.56
C GLY A 84 6.66 12.48 9.94
N SER A 85 7.90 12.97 10.07
CA SER A 85 8.41 13.57 11.30
C SER A 85 7.62 14.80 11.73
N PHE A 86 7.71 15.14 13.02
CA PHE A 86 7.00 16.28 13.61
C PHE A 86 5.47 16.24 13.45
N ASN A 87 4.90 15.08 13.12
CA ASN A 87 3.46 14.86 13.31
C ASN A 87 3.13 15.05 14.80
N ASN A 88 3.92 14.45 15.68
CA ASN A 88 3.87 14.74 17.10
C ASN A 88 4.93 15.79 17.47
N LEU A 89 4.58 16.77 18.30
CA LEU A 89 5.47 17.87 18.70
C LEU A 89 5.91 17.78 20.17
N VAL A 90 5.53 16.71 20.88
CA VAL A 90 6.01 16.45 22.24
C VAL A 90 7.49 16.07 22.18
N ALA A 91 8.29 16.63 23.10
CA ALA A 91 9.72 16.37 23.17
C ALA A 91 9.99 14.86 23.32
N GLY A 92 10.86 14.32 22.47
CA GLY A 92 11.17 12.88 22.41
C GLY A 92 10.16 12.02 21.66
N GLN A 93 9.12 12.60 21.07
CA GLN A 93 8.09 11.90 20.29
C GLN A 93 7.99 12.42 18.85
N THR A 94 8.90 13.30 18.41
CA THR A 94 8.87 13.90 17.07
C THR A 94 8.99 12.90 15.93
N ASP A 95 9.49 11.70 16.22
CA ASP A 95 9.65 10.62 15.26
C ASP A 95 8.47 9.63 15.29
N PHE A 96 7.42 9.89 16.08
CA PHE A 96 6.21 9.07 16.05
C PHE A 96 5.63 9.12 14.64
N GLY A 97 5.53 7.94 14.02
CA GLY A 97 5.11 7.78 12.63
C GLY A 97 6.01 8.46 11.60
N LYS A 98 7.32 8.56 11.85
CA LYS A 98 8.30 8.89 10.81
C LYS A 98 8.63 7.64 9.97
N ALA A 99 8.90 7.82 8.68
CA ALA A 99 9.49 6.79 7.83
C ALA A 99 10.93 6.43 8.27
N ASP A 100 11.43 5.30 7.78
CA ASP A 100 12.75 4.74 8.07
C ASP A 100 12.95 4.42 9.56
N LEU A 101 11.88 3.93 10.20
CA LEU A 101 11.89 3.47 11.58
C LEU A 101 11.57 1.99 11.66
N VAL A 102 12.06 1.38 12.74
CA VAL A 102 11.78 -0.02 13.09
C VAL A 102 10.30 -0.23 13.32
N ILE A 103 9.74 -1.29 12.74
CA ILE A 103 8.32 -1.64 12.88
C ILE A 103 8.03 -2.06 14.34
N PRO A 104 7.11 -1.39 15.07
CA PRO A 104 6.70 -1.80 16.41
C PRO A 104 5.87 -3.09 16.40
N ARG A 105 5.69 -3.72 17.56
CA ARG A 105 4.91 -4.96 17.71
C ARG A 105 3.78 -4.83 18.73
N LEU A 106 2.67 -5.51 18.48
CA LEU A 106 1.59 -5.73 19.45
C LEU A 106 1.88 -6.93 20.37
N THR A 107 2.69 -7.87 19.90
CA THR A 107 3.02 -9.10 20.60
C THR A 107 4.53 -9.41 20.62
N PRO A 108 5.02 -10.17 21.63
CA PRO A 108 6.39 -10.67 21.61
C PRO A 108 6.64 -11.58 20.39
N PRO A 109 7.77 -11.43 19.68
CA PRO A 109 8.06 -12.24 18.50
C PRO A 109 8.25 -13.72 18.83
N SER A 110 7.91 -14.59 17.87
CA SER A 110 8.08 -16.03 17.94
C SER A 110 8.81 -16.54 16.69
N PHE A 111 10.07 -16.94 16.86
CA PHE A 111 10.87 -17.54 15.80
C PHE A 111 10.98 -19.06 16.00
N ARG A 112 10.48 -19.84 15.05
CA ARG A 112 10.45 -21.30 15.13
C ARG A 112 11.65 -21.98 14.44
N PRO A 113 12.01 -23.21 14.84
CA PRO A 113 12.83 -24.09 14.02
C PRO A 113 12.19 -24.32 12.64
N ALA A 114 13.03 -24.57 11.64
CA ALA A 114 12.62 -24.89 10.27
C ALA A 114 13.30 -26.20 9.81
N GLU A 115 13.14 -26.57 8.55
CA GLU A 115 13.69 -27.80 8.00
C GLU A 115 15.22 -27.69 7.82
N THR A 116 15.89 -28.84 7.67
CA THR A 116 17.31 -28.86 7.30
C THR A 116 17.47 -28.45 5.85
N LEU A 117 18.57 -27.77 5.50
CA LEU A 117 18.86 -27.40 4.11
C LEU A 117 18.87 -28.63 3.18
N PRO A 118 18.09 -28.62 2.09
CA PRO A 118 18.02 -29.76 1.17
C PRO A 118 19.23 -29.84 0.22
N PHE A 119 19.88 -28.73 -0.03
CA PHE A 119 21.10 -28.60 -0.83
C PHE A 119 21.99 -27.52 -0.21
N ASP A 120 23.18 -27.30 -0.76
CA ASP A 120 24.09 -26.24 -0.35
C ASP A 120 23.84 -24.99 -1.22
N PRO A 121 23.11 -23.97 -0.72
CA PRO A 121 22.75 -22.79 -1.50
C PRO A 121 23.89 -21.76 -1.62
N ASP A 122 24.95 -21.86 -0.82
CA ASP A 122 26.04 -20.89 -0.76
C ASP A 122 27.39 -21.42 -1.31
N GLY A 123 27.45 -22.71 -1.64
CA GLY A 123 28.58 -23.37 -2.27
C GLY A 123 29.69 -23.68 -1.27
N ALA A 124 30.71 -22.81 -1.19
CA ALA A 124 31.77 -22.95 -0.19
C ALA A 124 31.53 -22.06 1.03
N GLY A 125 30.27 -21.65 1.24
CA GLY A 125 29.88 -20.70 2.29
C GLY A 125 29.64 -21.38 3.64
N PRO A 126 29.06 -20.64 4.60
CA PRO A 126 28.91 -21.10 5.97
C PRO A 126 27.83 -22.17 6.19
N GLN A 127 26.93 -22.41 5.23
CA GLN A 127 25.84 -23.36 5.38
C GLN A 127 25.90 -24.52 4.38
N ALA A 128 25.90 -25.75 4.89
CA ALA A 128 25.95 -26.96 4.06
C ALA A 128 24.59 -27.70 3.98
N ALA A 129 24.45 -28.54 2.96
CA ALA A 129 23.33 -29.47 2.87
C ALA A 129 23.20 -30.34 4.14
N GLY A 130 21.97 -30.53 4.62
CA GLY A 130 21.65 -31.26 5.85
C GLY A 130 21.77 -30.43 7.15
N GLN A 131 22.23 -29.18 7.08
CA GLN A 131 22.30 -28.31 8.26
C GLN A 131 20.91 -27.88 8.71
N ALA A 132 20.64 -27.96 10.01
CA ALA A 132 19.40 -27.46 10.62
C ALA A 132 19.28 -25.95 10.45
N THR A 133 18.07 -25.49 10.11
CA THR A 133 17.78 -24.06 9.99
C THR A 133 16.69 -23.62 10.97
N SER A 134 16.57 -22.31 11.18
CA SER A 134 15.56 -21.69 12.02
C SER A 134 15.35 -20.25 11.60
N TYR A 135 14.10 -19.78 11.73
CA TYR A 135 13.77 -18.37 11.57
C TYR A 135 14.43 -17.47 12.62
N ALA A 136 15.01 -18.02 13.70
CA ALA A 136 15.80 -17.24 14.67
C ALA A 136 17.22 -16.90 14.15
N GLN A 137 17.64 -17.51 13.04
CA GLN A 137 18.88 -17.11 12.37
C GLN A 137 18.72 -15.70 11.82
N LYS A 138 19.75 -14.86 11.99
CA LYS A 138 19.73 -13.48 11.51
C LYS A 138 20.27 -13.32 10.10
N THR A 139 21.04 -14.29 9.61
CA THR A 139 21.68 -14.26 8.30
C THR A 139 21.61 -15.63 7.64
N GLY A 140 21.84 -15.65 6.32
CA GLY A 140 21.89 -16.88 5.55
C GLY A 140 20.52 -17.39 5.11
N PHE A 141 20.44 -18.69 4.88
CA PHE A 141 19.29 -19.39 4.33
C PHE A 141 18.51 -20.16 5.40
N VAL A 142 17.18 -20.08 5.31
CA VAL A 142 16.22 -20.91 6.05
C VAL A 142 15.52 -21.82 5.05
N ALA A 143 15.45 -23.13 5.31
CA ALA A 143 14.69 -24.06 4.48
C ALA A 143 13.36 -24.39 5.15
N ASP A 144 12.24 -24.15 4.45
CA ASP A 144 10.91 -24.45 4.97
C ASP A 144 9.93 -24.75 3.84
N SER A 145 9.60 -26.03 3.62
CA SER A 145 8.60 -26.47 2.64
C SER A 145 7.16 -26.32 3.13
N GLU A 146 6.93 -26.09 4.43
CA GLU A 146 5.59 -26.07 5.00
C GLU A 146 4.70 -24.94 4.47
N PRO A 147 5.17 -23.68 4.26
CA PRO A 147 4.34 -22.62 3.69
C PRO A 147 3.65 -23.03 2.38
N ARG A 148 4.37 -23.72 1.49
CA ARG A 148 3.80 -24.22 0.23
C ARG A 148 2.85 -25.39 0.45
N LEU A 149 3.17 -26.30 1.38
CA LEU A 149 2.25 -27.38 1.75
C LEU A 149 0.92 -26.81 2.28
N VAL A 150 0.98 -25.82 3.17
CA VAL A 150 -0.18 -25.14 3.74
C VAL A 150 -0.99 -24.49 2.62
N SER A 151 -0.34 -23.78 1.69
CA SER A 151 -0.99 -23.19 0.53
C SER A 151 -1.73 -24.25 -0.32
N ASN A 152 -1.09 -25.38 -0.64
CA ASN A 152 -1.72 -26.46 -1.42
C ASN A 152 -2.88 -27.15 -0.68
N LEU A 153 -2.82 -27.25 0.65
CA LEU A 153 -3.84 -27.93 1.43
C LEU A 153 -5.06 -27.02 1.68
N ILE A 154 -4.82 -25.75 2.02
CA ILE A 154 -5.84 -24.83 2.55
C ILE A 154 -6.26 -23.79 1.51
N VAL A 155 -5.29 -23.16 0.83
CA VAL A 155 -5.49 -21.90 0.10
C VAL A 155 -5.92 -22.08 -1.35
N ASP A 156 -5.62 -23.24 -1.95
CA ASP A 156 -6.03 -23.59 -3.31
C ASP A 156 -7.53 -23.35 -3.55
N GLN A 157 -7.85 -22.41 -4.46
CA GLN A 157 -9.22 -22.06 -4.85
C GLN A 157 -9.74 -22.86 -6.07
N THR A 158 -9.19 -24.05 -6.33
CA THR A 158 -9.68 -24.94 -7.40
C THR A 158 -10.54 -26.09 -6.85
N ALA A 159 -11.14 -26.88 -7.73
CA ALA A 159 -11.88 -28.08 -7.36
C ALA A 159 -11.01 -29.18 -6.69
N ALA A 160 -9.67 -29.06 -6.73
CA ALA A 160 -8.76 -29.97 -6.02
C ALA A 160 -8.78 -29.76 -4.50
N ASN A 161 -9.35 -28.64 -4.04
CA ASN A 161 -9.64 -28.36 -2.65
C ASN A 161 -11.15 -28.55 -2.37
N PRO A 162 -11.54 -29.62 -1.64
CA PRO A 162 -12.95 -29.87 -1.34
C PRO A 162 -13.66 -28.75 -0.59
N ALA A 163 -12.93 -27.98 0.24
CA ALA A 163 -13.50 -26.86 0.98
C ALA A 163 -13.81 -25.66 0.07
N ALA A 164 -12.88 -25.31 -0.83
CA ALA A 164 -13.12 -24.27 -1.84
C ALA A 164 -14.27 -24.67 -2.78
N PHE A 165 -14.32 -25.94 -3.18
CA PHE A 165 -15.44 -26.47 -3.95
C PHE A 165 -16.77 -26.35 -3.20
N ALA A 166 -16.82 -26.73 -1.92
CA ALA A 166 -18.03 -26.62 -1.10
C ALA A 166 -18.49 -25.16 -0.95
N ALA A 167 -17.56 -24.21 -0.75
CA ALA A 167 -17.85 -22.79 -0.69
C ALA A 167 -18.41 -22.25 -2.01
N ALA A 168 -17.80 -22.59 -3.15
CA ALA A 168 -18.25 -22.17 -4.48
C ALA A 168 -19.62 -22.77 -4.88
N GLN A 169 -19.97 -23.96 -4.39
CA GLN A 169 -21.28 -24.59 -4.65
C GLN A 169 -22.41 -24.02 -3.78
N ASN A 170 -22.07 -23.36 -2.67
CA ASN A 170 -23.04 -22.74 -1.77
C ASN A 170 -22.72 -21.26 -1.55
N PRO A 171 -22.78 -20.42 -2.60
CA PRO A 171 -22.42 -19.00 -2.49
C PRO A 171 -23.59 -18.20 -1.91
N CYS A 172 -24.20 -18.76 -0.87
CA CYS A 172 -25.17 -18.11 -0.02
C CYS A 172 -24.44 -17.67 1.24
N GLY A 173 -24.68 -16.44 1.70
CA GLY A 173 -24.11 -15.99 2.97
C GLY A 173 -24.47 -16.95 4.09
N ALA A 174 -23.76 -16.85 5.22
CA ALA A 174 -24.14 -17.56 6.45
C ALA A 174 -25.65 -17.40 6.64
N GLY A 175 -26.44 -18.48 6.63
CA GLY A 175 -27.92 -18.45 6.78
C GLY A 175 -28.78 -18.61 5.51
N GLY A 176 -28.22 -18.56 4.30
CA GLY A 176 -28.95 -18.98 3.09
C GLY A 176 -29.98 -18.00 2.51
N PHE A 177 -29.93 -16.72 2.91
CA PHE A 177 -30.96 -15.72 2.55
C PHE A 177 -30.74 -15.05 1.20
N VAL A 178 -29.50 -14.68 0.89
CA VAL A 178 -29.09 -14.15 -0.42
C VAL A 178 -28.03 -15.08 -0.98
N CYS A 179 -28.32 -15.65 -2.15
CA CYS A 179 -27.45 -16.58 -2.86
C CYS A 179 -27.15 -16.03 -4.25
N SER A 180 -25.89 -16.05 -4.63
CA SER A 180 -25.56 -15.99 -6.06
C SER A 180 -25.75 -17.37 -6.70
N GLY A 181 -25.81 -17.44 -8.03
CA GLY A 181 -25.74 -18.72 -8.72
C GLY A 181 -24.31 -19.27 -8.66
N SER A 182 -24.12 -20.59 -8.77
CA SER A 182 -22.78 -21.15 -8.98
C SER A 182 -22.20 -20.62 -10.29
N SER A 183 -20.98 -20.11 -10.25
CA SER A 183 -20.25 -19.69 -11.45
C SER A 183 -19.50 -20.87 -12.07
N THR A 184 -19.30 -20.82 -13.39
CA THR A 184 -18.37 -21.73 -14.05
C THR A 184 -16.95 -21.45 -13.55
N PRO A 185 -16.15 -22.49 -13.25
CA PRO A 185 -14.73 -22.32 -12.98
C PRO A 185 -14.06 -21.58 -14.13
N ASP A 186 -13.02 -20.82 -13.80
CA ASP A 186 -12.18 -20.15 -14.79
C ASP A 186 -11.65 -21.16 -15.81
N PRO A 187 -11.85 -20.95 -17.12
CA PRO A 187 -11.52 -21.96 -18.13
C PRO A 187 -10.01 -22.19 -18.31
N VAL A 188 -9.15 -21.29 -17.83
CA VAL A 188 -7.70 -21.37 -17.97
C VAL A 188 -7.07 -22.04 -16.75
N THR A 189 -7.44 -21.57 -15.55
CA THR A 189 -6.81 -21.98 -14.29
C THR A 189 -7.62 -23.01 -13.52
N GLY A 190 -8.92 -23.14 -13.81
CA GLY A 190 -9.85 -23.93 -13.01
C GLY A 190 -10.18 -23.30 -11.65
N SER A 191 -9.74 -22.07 -11.38
CA SER A 191 -10.11 -21.35 -10.16
C SER A 191 -11.62 -21.15 -10.08
N LEU A 192 -12.15 -21.38 -8.90
CA LEU A 192 -13.56 -21.22 -8.57
C LEU A 192 -13.82 -19.76 -8.18
N PHE A 193 -14.96 -19.21 -8.59
CA PHE A 193 -15.40 -17.92 -8.07
C PHE A 193 -16.17 -18.14 -6.77
N ILE A 194 -15.70 -17.50 -5.69
CA ILE A 194 -16.34 -17.50 -4.38
C ILE A 194 -16.66 -16.03 -4.07
N PRO A 195 -17.89 -15.56 -4.33
CA PRO A 195 -18.21 -14.15 -4.20
C PRO A 195 -18.15 -13.72 -2.74
N ASN A 196 -17.72 -12.48 -2.48
CA ASN A 196 -17.88 -11.92 -1.14
C ASN A 196 -19.36 -11.76 -0.78
N ILE A 197 -19.67 -12.01 0.48
CA ILE A 197 -21.01 -11.87 1.02
C ILE A 197 -20.94 -11.10 2.33
N THR A 198 -21.76 -10.06 2.45
CA THR A 198 -21.73 -9.19 3.63
C THR A 198 -22.19 -9.95 4.89
N PRO A 199 -21.61 -9.65 6.07
CA PRO A 199 -21.90 -10.33 7.35
C PRO A 199 -23.34 -10.20 7.85
N ASP A 200 -24.18 -9.39 7.20
CA ASP A 200 -25.61 -9.25 7.45
C ASP A 200 -26.45 -10.23 6.62
N PHE A 201 -25.94 -11.45 6.41
CA PHE A 201 -26.58 -12.51 5.61
C PHE A 201 -26.68 -12.17 4.11
N GLY A 202 -25.81 -11.30 3.61
CA GLY A 202 -25.84 -10.81 2.22
C GLY A 202 -26.98 -9.83 1.93
N LEU A 203 -27.58 -9.23 2.96
CA LEU A 203 -28.66 -8.24 2.78
C LEU A 203 -28.12 -6.93 2.19
N SER A 204 -26.88 -6.60 2.48
CA SER A 204 -26.15 -5.49 1.87
C SER A 204 -25.46 -5.91 0.57
N ALA A 205 -25.22 -4.94 -0.31
CA ALA A 205 -24.47 -5.19 -1.54
C ALA A 205 -23.03 -5.63 -1.23
N PRO A 206 -22.49 -6.64 -1.95
CA PRO A 206 -21.11 -7.06 -1.81
C PRO A 206 -20.14 -5.96 -2.27
N PHE A 207 -18.89 -6.02 -1.79
CA PHE A 207 -17.86 -5.13 -2.32
C PHE A 207 -17.50 -5.50 -3.77
N ASN A 208 -17.01 -4.53 -4.52
CA ASN A 208 -16.51 -4.73 -5.88
C ASN A 208 -14.99 -4.60 -5.95
N LEU A 209 -14.38 -4.80 -7.12
CA LEU A 209 -12.92 -4.75 -7.24
C LEU A 209 -12.30 -3.37 -7.04
N MET A 210 -13.06 -2.27 -7.11
CA MET A 210 -12.55 -0.96 -6.70
C MET A 210 -12.15 -0.96 -5.23
N PHE A 211 -12.87 -1.71 -4.38
CA PHE A 211 -12.54 -1.89 -2.97
C PHE A 211 -11.20 -2.63 -2.80
N THR A 212 -10.98 -3.71 -3.56
CA THR A 212 -9.73 -4.49 -3.54
C THR A 212 -8.52 -3.63 -3.91
N PHE A 213 -8.55 -2.94 -5.05
CA PHE A 213 -7.39 -2.19 -5.55
C PHE A 213 -7.19 -0.85 -4.81
N PHE A 214 -8.24 -0.23 -4.28
CA PHE A 214 -8.07 0.88 -3.32
C PHE A 214 -7.46 0.39 -2.01
N GLY A 215 -7.83 -0.80 -1.54
CA GLY A 215 -7.22 -1.43 -0.36
C GLY A 215 -5.73 -1.66 -0.54
N GLN A 216 -5.30 -2.15 -1.71
CA GLN A 216 -3.88 -2.26 -2.07
C GLN A 216 -3.18 -0.89 -2.10
N PHE A 217 -3.78 0.10 -2.74
CA PHE A 217 -3.24 1.47 -2.73
C PHE A 217 -3.09 1.99 -1.30
N PHE A 218 -4.05 1.71 -0.40
CA PHE A 218 -3.96 2.10 1.00
C PHE A 218 -2.82 1.38 1.74
N ASP A 219 -2.64 0.07 1.58
CA ASP A 219 -1.48 -0.67 2.12
C ASP A 219 -0.15 0.00 1.76
N HIS A 220 -0.01 0.35 0.49
CA HIS A 220 1.24 0.90 -0.04
C HIS A 220 1.62 2.24 0.58
N GLY A 221 0.65 2.95 1.16
CA GLY A 221 0.88 4.18 1.93
C GLY A 221 1.02 3.98 3.43
N LEU A 222 1.04 2.76 3.92
CA LEU A 222 1.18 2.46 5.34
C LEU A 222 2.51 1.78 5.63
N ASP A 223 2.91 0.80 4.81
CA ASP A 223 4.17 0.11 5.00
C ASP A 223 4.90 -0.32 3.72
N LEU A 224 6.23 -0.32 3.82
CA LEU A 224 7.16 -0.93 2.86
C LEU A 224 8.37 -1.47 3.62
N VAL A 225 8.58 -2.78 3.52
CA VAL A 225 9.60 -3.51 4.28
C VAL A 225 10.94 -3.50 3.55
N THR A 226 11.99 -2.96 4.17
CA THR A 226 13.35 -3.09 3.64
C THR A 226 13.82 -4.54 3.66
N LYS A 227 14.32 -5.04 2.52
CA LYS A 227 14.75 -6.44 2.33
C LYS A 227 16.27 -6.57 2.55
N GLY A 228 16.74 -7.63 3.22
CA GLY A 228 18.19 -7.87 3.35
C GLY A 228 18.67 -8.90 4.39
N GLY A 229 17.83 -9.39 5.31
CA GLY A 229 18.25 -10.27 6.43
C GLY A 229 18.46 -11.75 6.08
N GLY A 230 18.77 -12.07 4.82
CA GLY A 230 18.91 -13.44 4.31
C GLY A 230 17.70 -13.90 3.48
N THR A 231 17.56 -15.21 3.30
CA THR A 231 16.60 -15.80 2.34
C THR A 231 15.89 -17.02 2.93
N VAL A 232 14.60 -17.13 2.70
CA VAL A 232 13.83 -18.37 2.91
C VAL A 232 13.76 -19.11 1.58
N ILE A 233 14.21 -20.37 1.57
CA ILE A 233 14.03 -21.32 0.48
C ILE A 233 12.84 -22.20 0.87
N MET A 234 11.87 -22.34 -0.03
CA MET A 234 10.69 -23.18 0.14
C MET A 234 10.76 -24.33 -0.87
N PRO A 235 11.33 -25.49 -0.52
CA PRO A 235 11.42 -26.63 -1.43
C PRO A 235 10.05 -27.16 -1.79
N LEU A 236 9.86 -27.52 -3.07
CA LEU A 236 8.65 -28.18 -3.53
C LEU A 236 8.69 -29.66 -3.13
N ARG A 237 7.59 -30.16 -2.58
CA ARG A 237 7.47 -31.59 -2.25
C ARG A 237 7.30 -32.43 -3.51
N PRO A 238 7.64 -33.73 -3.51
CA PRO A 238 7.60 -34.55 -4.73
C PRO A 238 6.26 -34.59 -5.45
N ASP A 239 5.15 -34.38 -4.74
CA ASP A 239 3.78 -34.35 -5.27
C ASP A 239 3.21 -32.92 -5.41
N ASP A 240 4.05 -31.87 -5.40
CA ASP A 240 3.58 -30.50 -5.63
C ASP A 240 3.09 -30.32 -7.08
N PRO A 241 1.87 -29.79 -7.30
CA PRO A 241 1.34 -29.57 -8.64
C PRO A 241 2.14 -28.63 -9.55
N LEU A 242 3.00 -27.76 -9.00
CA LEU A 242 3.90 -26.94 -9.82
C LEU A 242 4.98 -27.77 -10.50
N ILE A 243 5.39 -28.91 -9.90
CA ILE A 243 6.37 -29.80 -10.52
C ILE A 243 5.82 -30.40 -11.80
N ALA A 244 4.54 -30.73 -11.86
CA ALA A 244 3.90 -31.36 -13.02
C ALA A 244 3.58 -30.37 -14.17
N GLY A 245 4.15 -29.16 -14.14
CA GLY A 245 4.03 -28.20 -15.23
C GLY A 245 2.60 -27.72 -15.52
N PRO A 246 2.39 -27.12 -16.71
CA PRO A 246 1.08 -26.72 -17.20
C PRO A 246 0.09 -27.87 -17.42
N ASP A 247 0.53 -29.06 -17.85
CA ASP A 247 -0.39 -30.16 -18.16
C ASP A 247 -0.90 -30.92 -16.90
N LYS A 248 -0.25 -30.68 -15.75
CA LYS A 248 -0.55 -31.29 -14.44
C LYS A 248 -0.35 -32.80 -14.41
N ILE A 249 0.48 -33.34 -15.31
CA ILE A 249 0.81 -34.76 -15.41
C ILE A 249 2.29 -34.95 -15.07
N PHE A 250 2.58 -35.61 -13.96
CA PHE A 250 3.96 -35.89 -13.58
C PHE A 250 4.68 -36.81 -14.57
N GLY A 251 5.97 -36.55 -14.79
CA GLY A 251 6.87 -37.36 -15.60
C GLY A 251 6.83 -37.04 -17.09
N THR A 252 6.26 -35.90 -17.47
CA THR A 252 6.22 -35.37 -18.84
C THR A 252 7.38 -34.40 -19.09
N ALA A 253 7.46 -33.84 -20.30
CA ALA A 253 8.57 -32.96 -20.70
C ALA A 253 8.47 -31.55 -20.09
N ASP A 254 7.29 -31.16 -19.61
CA ASP A 254 7.04 -29.88 -18.95
C ASP A 254 7.18 -29.96 -17.41
N ASP A 255 7.56 -31.11 -16.87
CA ASP A 255 7.93 -31.24 -15.46
C ASP A 255 9.06 -30.26 -15.11
N LEU A 256 8.95 -29.58 -13.96
CA LEU A 256 10.04 -28.71 -13.48
C LEU A 256 11.31 -29.53 -13.26
N PRO A 257 12.46 -29.11 -13.82
CA PRO A 257 13.77 -29.68 -13.54
C PRO A 257 14.05 -29.68 -12.03
N VAL A 258 14.78 -30.69 -11.53
CA VAL A 258 15.02 -30.89 -10.08
C VAL A 258 15.65 -29.65 -9.44
N GLU A 259 16.55 -28.99 -10.17
CA GLU A 259 17.25 -27.77 -9.79
C GLU A 259 16.35 -26.52 -9.71
N GLN A 260 15.10 -26.59 -10.16
CA GLN A 260 14.11 -25.50 -10.09
C GLN A 260 12.97 -25.78 -9.10
N ARG A 261 13.02 -26.90 -8.36
CA ARG A 261 11.93 -27.34 -7.46
C ARG A 261 11.95 -26.64 -6.10
N PHE A 262 12.02 -25.31 -6.10
CA PHE A 262 11.89 -24.49 -4.90
C PHE A 262 11.44 -23.07 -5.24
N MET A 263 10.85 -22.39 -4.27
CA MET A 263 10.61 -20.95 -4.31
C MET A 263 11.54 -20.23 -3.33
N VAL A 264 11.71 -18.92 -3.51
CA VAL A 264 12.56 -18.09 -2.64
C VAL A 264 11.84 -16.84 -2.17
N MET A 265 12.16 -16.41 -0.96
CA MET A 265 11.71 -15.13 -0.40
C MET A 265 12.85 -14.46 0.38
N THR A 266 13.23 -13.23 0.00
CA THR A 266 14.18 -12.42 0.77
C THR A 266 13.58 -11.95 2.08
N ARG A 267 14.31 -12.03 3.18
CA ARG A 267 13.89 -11.67 4.54
C ARG A 267 14.02 -10.18 4.82
N GLY A 268 13.29 -9.67 5.81
CA GLY A 268 13.43 -8.28 6.28
C GLY A 268 14.86 -7.96 6.71
N GLN A 269 15.33 -6.74 6.48
CA GLN A 269 16.67 -6.32 6.88
C GLN A 269 16.72 -6.11 8.39
N ASN A 270 17.60 -6.84 9.08
CA ASN A 270 17.85 -6.61 10.51
C ASN A 270 18.45 -5.22 10.74
N GLN A 271 18.27 -4.70 11.95
CA GLN A 271 18.88 -3.46 12.38
C GLN A 271 20.05 -3.71 13.33
N PRO A 272 21.06 -2.82 13.36
CA PRO A 272 22.14 -2.93 14.33
C PRO A 272 21.60 -2.93 15.76
N GLY A 273 22.24 -3.71 16.63
CA GLY A 273 21.92 -3.76 18.05
C GLY A 273 22.45 -2.56 18.84
N PRO A 274 22.46 -2.65 20.18
CA PRO A 274 23.10 -1.68 21.06
C PRO A 274 24.56 -1.32 20.72
N ASP A 275 25.31 -2.19 20.04
CA ASP A 275 26.68 -1.89 19.60
C ASP A 275 26.76 -0.98 18.35
N GLY A 276 25.63 -0.77 17.66
CA GLY A 276 25.55 0.04 16.44
C GLY A 276 26.15 -0.62 15.20
N ILE A 277 26.46 -1.92 15.24
CA ILE A 277 27.09 -2.68 14.16
C ILE A 277 26.11 -3.74 13.68
N LEU A 278 25.93 -3.87 12.36
CA LEU A 278 25.10 -4.92 11.76
C LEU A 278 25.91 -6.21 11.60
N GLY A 279 25.28 -7.36 11.81
CA GLY A 279 25.89 -8.69 11.66
C GLY A 279 26.45 -9.25 12.96
N THR A 280 26.12 -8.64 14.11
CA THR A 280 26.56 -9.08 15.44
C THR A 280 25.44 -9.80 16.19
N GLY A 281 25.78 -10.42 17.32
CA GLY A 281 24.86 -11.24 18.09
C GLY A 281 23.66 -10.47 18.66
N ASP A 282 23.77 -9.15 18.79
CA ASP A 282 22.78 -8.24 19.38
C ASP A 282 21.90 -7.50 18.36
N ASP A 283 22.11 -7.73 17.04
CA ASP A 283 21.22 -7.25 15.97
C ASP A 283 19.72 -7.39 16.32
N ILE A 284 18.93 -6.37 16.01
CA ILE A 284 17.48 -6.42 16.15
C ILE A 284 16.91 -7.08 14.90
N GLN A 285 16.26 -8.23 15.07
CA GLN A 285 15.61 -8.96 13.98
C GLN A 285 14.23 -8.37 13.71
N GLU A 286 14.23 -7.17 13.13
CA GLU A 286 13.06 -6.41 12.73
C GLU A 286 13.43 -5.53 11.54
N ALA A 287 12.52 -5.40 10.58
CA ALA A 287 12.73 -4.52 9.45
C ALA A 287 12.34 -3.07 9.75
N MET A 288 12.90 -2.14 8.98
CA MET A 288 12.38 -0.78 8.91
C MET A 288 11.16 -0.73 8.00
N ASN A 289 10.24 0.18 8.35
CA ASN A 289 9.23 0.68 7.43
C ASN A 289 9.80 1.91 6.72
N THR A 290 10.03 1.84 5.41
CA THR A 290 10.48 2.99 4.60
C THR A 290 9.35 3.91 4.19
N THR A 291 8.11 3.58 4.54
CA THR A 291 6.92 4.40 4.25
C THR A 291 6.46 5.14 5.50
N THR A 292 5.94 6.36 5.35
CA THR A 292 5.24 7.03 6.46
C THR A 292 3.96 6.25 6.77
N PRO A 293 3.70 5.90 8.04
CA PRO A 293 2.51 5.13 8.39
C PRO A 293 1.23 5.96 8.32
N TRP A 294 1.33 7.27 8.12
CA TRP A 294 0.17 8.15 8.16
C TRP A 294 -0.69 8.00 6.90
N VAL A 295 -1.98 8.23 7.05
CA VAL A 295 -2.90 8.35 5.91
C VAL A 295 -2.68 9.70 5.23
N ASP A 296 -1.57 9.86 4.50
CA ASP A 296 -1.03 11.17 4.08
C ASP A 296 -0.69 11.28 2.58
N GLN A 297 -1.16 10.33 1.78
CA GLN A 297 -0.91 10.29 0.33
C GLN A 297 0.58 10.19 -0.05
N ASN A 298 1.44 9.60 0.80
CA ASN A 298 2.83 9.32 0.42
C ASN A 298 2.95 8.42 -0.84
N GLN A 299 1.91 7.69 -1.23
CA GLN A 299 1.85 6.96 -2.51
C GLN A 299 1.94 7.89 -3.74
N THR A 300 1.56 9.15 -3.56
CA THR A 300 1.75 10.22 -4.56
C THR A 300 2.97 11.08 -4.20
N TYR A 301 3.17 11.37 -2.91
CA TYR A 301 4.10 12.40 -2.44
C TYR A 301 5.46 11.90 -1.92
N THR A 302 5.71 10.59 -1.93
CA THR A 302 6.87 9.90 -1.36
C THR A 302 6.96 9.99 0.18
N SER A 303 7.83 9.15 0.74
CA SER A 303 8.19 9.16 2.17
C SER A 303 9.58 9.75 2.45
N HIS A 304 10.24 10.34 1.44
CA HIS A 304 11.54 10.99 1.60
C HIS A 304 11.63 12.29 0.78
N PRO A 305 11.99 13.43 1.37
CA PRO A 305 11.92 14.73 0.70
C PRO A 305 12.82 14.84 -0.55
N ALA A 306 13.98 14.18 -0.57
CA ALA A 306 14.83 14.12 -1.77
C ALA A 306 14.23 13.30 -2.91
N HIS A 307 13.46 12.24 -2.61
CA HIS A 307 12.77 11.46 -3.64
C HIS A 307 11.70 12.33 -4.30
N GLN A 308 10.93 13.08 -3.50
CA GLN A 308 9.87 13.97 -3.97
C GLN A 308 10.35 15.02 -4.99
N VAL A 309 11.61 15.47 -4.91
CA VAL A 309 12.19 16.42 -5.89
C VAL A 309 12.10 15.91 -7.32
N PHE A 310 12.19 14.60 -7.55
CA PHE A 310 12.17 14.04 -8.91
C PHE A 310 10.77 13.85 -9.47
N LEU A 311 9.75 13.74 -8.61
CA LEU A 311 8.34 13.51 -9.00
C LEU A 311 7.55 14.80 -9.20
N ARG A 312 8.13 15.93 -8.80
CA ARG A 312 7.60 17.28 -8.94
C ARG A 312 7.89 17.84 -10.33
N GLU A 313 6.98 18.62 -10.91
CA GLU A 313 7.18 19.24 -12.22
C GLU A 313 7.91 20.60 -12.12
N TYR A 314 9.00 20.74 -12.88
CA TYR A 314 9.79 21.97 -12.92
C TYR A 314 9.72 22.68 -14.28
N ALA A 315 9.93 24.00 -14.25
CA ALA A 315 10.17 24.80 -15.43
C ALA A 315 11.37 25.72 -15.21
N LEU A 316 12.05 26.13 -16.28
CA LEU A 316 13.07 27.16 -16.19
C LEU A 316 12.43 28.54 -16.16
N ASN A 317 12.77 29.34 -15.14
CA ASN A 317 12.38 30.75 -15.13
C ASN A 317 13.19 31.58 -16.14
N ALA A 318 12.92 32.87 -16.24
CA ALA A 318 13.60 33.78 -17.18
C ALA A 318 15.14 33.87 -17.00
N LEU A 319 15.67 33.40 -15.87
CA LEU A 319 17.11 33.34 -15.58
C LEU A 319 17.72 31.96 -15.86
N GLY A 320 16.94 31.02 -16.43
CA GLY A 320 17.38 29.66 -16.70
C GLY A 320 17.51 28.80 -15.44
N LYS A 321 16.84 29.15 -14.33
CA LYS A 321 16.87 28.39 -13.08
C LYS A 321 15.60 27.55 -12.92
N PRO A 322 15.68 26.31 -12.45
CA PRO A 322 14.50 25.50 -12.18
C PRO A 322 13.65 26.13 -11.07
N VAL A 323 12.35 26.24 -11.34
CA VAL A 323 11.31 26.62 -10.39
C VAL A 323 10.18 25.61 -10.47
N GLN A 324 9.57 25.30 -9.33
CA GLN A 324 8.47 24.35 -9.24
C GLN A 324 7.22 24.96 -9.90
N THR A 325 6.47 24.19 -10.71
CA THR A 325 5.23 24.71 -11.33
C THR A 325 4.02 24.63 -10.38
N GLY A 326 4.19 23.91 -9.28
CA GLY A 326 3.13 23.53 -8.35
C GLY A 326 2.62 22.12 -8.60
N LYS A 327 2.89 21.53 -9.77
CA LYS A 327 2.37 20.22 -10.20
C LYS A 327 3.29 19.05 -9.82
N MET A 328 2.70 17.86 -9.82
CA MET A 328 3.41 16.59 -10.00
C MET A 328 3.73 16.39 -11.49
N LEU A 329 4.83 15.71 -11.81
CA LEU A 329 5.30 15.50 -13.18
C LEU A 329 4.29 14.69 -14.00
N ASP A 330 3.69 15.34 -14.99
CA ASP A 330 2.85 14.67 -15.99
C ASP A 330 3.71 14.03 -17.08
N GLY A 331 3.23 12.89 -17.58
CA GLY A 331 3.75 12.21 -18.75
C GLY A 331 2.87 12.37 -19.98
N GLY A 332 2.85 11.34 -20.83
CA GLY A 332 2.06 11.28 -22.06
C GLY A 332 0.54 11.07 -21.90
N PHE A 333 -0.11 10.76 -23.02
CA PHE A 333 -1.54 10.37 -23.10
C PHE A 333 -2.56 11.39 -22.56
N CYS A 334 -2.21 12.67 -22.63
CA CYS A 334 -3.03 13.77 -22.12
C CYS A 334 -4.38 13.96 -22.84
N ALA A 335 -5.41 14.27 -22.07
CA ALA A 335 -6.70 14.78 -22.54
C ALA A 335 -7.11 16.05 -21.77
N PRO A 336 -7.77 17.03 -22.41
CA PRO A 336 -8.23 18.23 -21.71
C PRO A 336 -9.37 17.91 -20.74
N ARG A 337 -9.30 18.47 -19.53
CA ARG A 337 -10.36 18.33 -18.53
C ARG A 337 -11.53 19.26 -18.87
N PRO A 338 -12.79 18.84 -18.67
CA PRO A 338 -13.97 19.68 -18.95
C PRO A 338 -14.22 20.77 -17.88
N THR A 339 -13.16 21.33 -17.26
CA THR A 339 -13.25 22.43 -16.28
C THR A 339 -13.29 23.81 -16.94
N GLY A 340 -12.88 23.91 -18.21
CA GLY A 340 -12.73 25.18 -18.92
C GLY A 340 -11.51 25.99 -18.48
N THR A 341 -10.65 25.45 -17.62
CA THR A 341 -9.37 26.07 -17.24
C THR A 341 -8.31 25.75 -18.30
N PRO A 342 -7.69 26.74 -18.95
CA PRO A 342 -6.65 26.49 -19.94
C PRO A 342 -5.47 25.71 -19.35
N GLY A 343 -5.03 24.65 -20.03
CA GLY A 343 -3.89 23.83 -19.62
C GLY A 343 -4.20 22.75 -18.57
N ASP A 344 -5.40 22.73 -18.00
CA ASP A 344 -5.85 21.69 -17.09
C ASP A 344 -6.16 20.41 -17.87
N ASN A 345 -5.18 19.52 -17.95
CA ASN A 345 -5.26 18.22 -18.61
C ASN A 345 -5.25 17.08 -17.59
N ILE A 346 -5.75 15.92 -18.01
CA ILE A 346 -5.54 14.63 -17.37
C ILE A 346 -4.50 13.90 -18.23
N CYS A 347 -3.29 13.76 -17.73
CA CYS A 347 -2.16 13.07 -18.36
C CYS A 347 -1.76 11.86 -17.54
N ASN A 348 -1.08 10.88 -18.14
CA ASN A 348 -0.45 9.81 -17.35
C ASN A 348 0.52 10.41 -16.33
N ILE A 349 0.80 9.69 -15.26
CA ILE A 349 1.93 9.96 -14.37
C ILE A 349 3.24 9.91 -15.17
N GLY A 350 4.18 10.79 -14.86
CA GLY A 350 5.52 10.76 -15.46
C GLY A 350 6.19 9.40 -15.29
N ASN A 351 6.66 8.79 -16.38
CA ASN A 351 7.36 7.51 -16.35
C ASN A 351 8.87 7.65 -16.09
N TRP A 352 9.58 6.53 -15.96
CA TRP A 352 11.02 6.55 -15.69
C TRP A 352 11.81 7.34 -16.74
N THR A 353 11.42 7.25 -18.01
CA THR A 353 12.04 8.03 -19.09
C THR A 353 11.86 9.52 -18.88
N GLU A 354 10.67 9.97 -18.54
CA GLU A 354 10.33 11.37 -18.30
C GLU A 354 11.00 11.93 -17.04
N VAL A 355 11.10 11.13 -15.98
CA VAL A 355 11.85 11.49 -14.76
C VAL A 355 13.34 11.68 -15.06
N LYS A 356 13.98 10.76 -15.80
CA LYS A 356 15.38 10.91 -16.24
C LYS A 356 15.55 12.16 -17.11
N ALA A 357 14.63 12.41 -18.05
CA ALA A 357 14.69 13.57 -18.93
C ALA A 357 14.57 14.90 -18.16
N GLN A 358 13.62 15.01 -17.23
CA GLN A 358 13.50 16.18 -16.36
C GLN A 358 14.74 16.36 -15.47
N ALA A 359 15.23 15.28 -14.85
CA ALA A 359 16.41 15.34 -13.99
C ALA A 359 17.61 15.90 -14.75
N SER A 360 17.83 15.46 -15.99
CA SER A 360 18.89 15.96 -16.87
C SER A 360 18.69 17.43 -17.26
N HIS A 361 17.54 17.74 -17.86
CA HIS A 361 17.33 19.04 -18.54
C HIS A 361 16.97 20.19 -17.60
N LEU A 362 16.24 19.92 -16.53
CA LEU A 362 15.71 20.93 -15.62
C LEU A 362 16.47 20.96 -14.30
N LEU A 363 16.88 19.79 -13.78
CA LEU A 363 17.59 19.70 -12.50
C LEU A 363 19.11 19.61 -12.67
N GLY A 364 19.60 19.31 -13.86
CA GLY A 364 21.03 19.21 -14.15
C GLY A 364 21.71 17.98 -13.56
N ILE A 365 20.99 16.88 -13.35
CA ILE A 365 21.46 15.63 -12.75
C ILE A 365 21.25 14.48 -13.75
N HIS A 366 22.30 13.73 -14.04
CA HIS A 366 22.23 12.55 -14.90
C HIS A 366 21.87 11.31 -14.06
N LEU A 367 20.62 10.86 -14.17
CA LEU A 367 20.17 9.58 -13.61
C LEU A 367 20.46 8.44 -14.59
N LEU A 368 21.14 7.40 -14.12
CA LEU A 368 21.34 6.14 -14.83
C LEU A 368 20.25 5.14 -14.46
N ASP A 369 20.04 4.09 -15.27
CA ASP A 369 19.05 3.06 -14.98
C ASP A 369 19.28 2.35 -13.65
N ALA A 370 20.54 2.15 -13.26
CA ALA A 370 20.88 1.58 -11.95
C ALA A 370 20.44 2.45 -10.77
N ASP A 371 20.11 3.74 -10.98
CA ASP A 371 19.60 4.63 -9.95
C ASP A 371 18.11 4.40 -9.64
N VAL A 372 17.42 3.57 -10.44
CA VAL A 372 16.00 3.21 -10.21
C VAL A 372 15.76 2.57 -8.84
N PHE A 373 16.76 1.87 -8.29
CA PHE A 373 16.66 1.18 -7.01
C PHE A 373 16.90 2.07 -5.80
N ASP A 374 17.51 3.25 -5.97
CA ASP A 374 17.89 4.09 -4.83
C ASP A 374 18.14 5.55 -5.25
N ALA A 375 17.22 6.44 -4.88
CA ALA A 375 17.29 7.84 -5.23
C ALA A 375 18.52 8.53 -4.60
N PRO A 376 19.20 9.44 -5.33
CA PRO A 376 20.29 10.22 -4.76
C PRO A 376 19.78 11.19 -3.69
N LEU A 377 20.57 11.40 -2.64
CA LEU A 377 20.26 12.39 -1.62
C LEU A 377 20.47 13.80 -2.17
N ILE A 378 19.37 14.53 -2.30
CA ILE A 378 19.32 15.95 -2.60
C ILE A 378 19.22 16.74 -1.30
N LEU A 379 19.91 17.87 -1.22
CA LEU A 379 19.73 18.81 -0.12
C LEU A 379 18.33 19.46 -0.24
N THR A 380 17.43 19.10 0.67
CA THR A 380 16.06 19.61 0.72
C THR A 380 15.73 20.19 2.10
N ASP A 381 14.63 20.94 2.19
CA ASP A 381 13.94 21.10 3.47
C ASP A 381 13.00 19.90 3.78
N PRO A 382 12.41 19.84 5.00
CA PRO A 382 11.53 18.73 5.39
C PRO A 382 10.25 18.58 4.55
N TYR A 383 9.91 19.56 3.71
CA TYR A 383 8.67 19.57 2.94
C TYR A 383 8.88 19.22 1.46
N GLY A 384 10.11 18.84 1.08
CA GLY A 384 10.48 18.37 -0.26
C GLY A 384 10.87 19.46 -1.24
N HIS A 385 11.06 20.70 -0.78
CA HIS A 385 11.64 21.76 -1.60
C HIS A 385 13.17 21.68 -1.54
N PHE A 386 13.82 21.55 -2.70
CA PHE A 386 15.28 21.50 -2.74
C PHE A 386 15.89 22.85 -2.33
N LYS A 387 17.06 22.82 -1.71
CA LYS A 387 17.83 24.04 -1.43
C LYS A 387 18.69 24.36 -2.66
N PRO A 388 18.43 25.49 -3.35
CA PRO A 388 19.16 25.84 -4.56
C PRO A 388 20.62 26.14 -4.23
N GLY A 389 21.53 25.65 -5.07
CA GLY A 389 22.92 26.07 -5.06
C GLY A 389 23.12 27.49 -5.62
N PRO A 390 24.38 27.94 -5.73
CA PRO A 390 24.71 29.27 -6.25
C PRO A 390 24.13 29.60 -7.63
N ASN A 391 23.97 28.61 -8.50
CA ASN A 391 23.41 28.77 -9.84
C ASN A 391 21.89 28.53 -9.89
N GLY A 392 21.29 28.07 -8.80
CA GLY A 392 19.85 27.85 -8.66
C GLY A 392 19.40 26.40 -8.86
N PHE A 393 20.32 25.45 -9.04
CA PHE A 393 20.01 24.04 -9.27
C PHE A 393 20.05 23.24 -7.96
N PRO A 394 19.40 22.06 -7.89
CA PRO A 394 19.49 21.19 -6.72
C PRO A 394 20.92 20.73 -6.46
N GLN A 395 21.21 20.41 -5.21
CA GLN A 395 22.55 20.00 -4.76
C GLN A 395 22.53 18.55 -4.27
N LEU A 396 23.37 17.69 -4.85
CA LEU A 396 23.68 16.37 -4.32
C LEU A 396 24.46 16.51 -3.00
N VAL A 397 24.14 15.65 -2.03
CA VAL A 397 24.87 15.56 -0.76
C VAL A 397 25.86 14.41 -0.82
N LEU A 398 27.15 14.73 -0.67
CA LEU A 398 28.26 13.77 -0.72
C LEU A 398 28.88 13.58 0.66
N ARG A 399 29.63 12.48 0.82
CA ARG A 399 30.46 12.20 1.99
C ARG A 399 31.36 13.39 2.33
N GLY A 400 31.50 13.67 3.62
CA GLY A 400 32.28 14.82 4.12
C GLY A 400 31.53 16.16 4.05
N ASN A 401 30.18 16.14 3.96
CA ASN A 401 29.32 17.32 3.84
C ASN A 401 29.64 18.19 2.62
N ILE A 402 30.06 17.54 1.53
CA ILE A 402 30.32 18.21 0.26
C ILE A 402 28.99 18.31 -0.49
N LEU A 403 28.69 19.49 -1.04
CA LEU A 403 27.52 19.71 -1.88
C LEU A 403 27.95 19.91 -3.33
N VAL A 404 27.35 19.17 -4.24
CA VAL A 404 27.59 19.30 -5.69
C VAL A 404 26.30 19.74 -6.36
N GLU A 405 26.30 20.95 -6.89
CA GLU A 405 25.16 21.52 -7.60
C GLU A 405 25.01 20.90 -9.00
N GLY A 406 23.76 20.61 -9.39
CA GLY A 406 23.41 20.16 -10.74
C GLY A 406 23.82 21.16 -11.82
N ASN A 407 24.12 20.66 -13.01
CA ASN A 407 24.52 21.46 -14.15
C ASN A 407 24.00 20.84 -15.45
N PRO A 408 22.93 21.38 -16.06
CA PRO A 408 22.35 20.81 -17.28
C PRO A 408 23.28 20.90 -18.50
N ALA A 409 24.35 21.69 -18.44
CA ALA A 409 25.36 21.75 -19.52
C ALA A 409 26.50 20.72 -19.36
N ALA A 410 26.57 20.02 -18.22
CA ALA A 410 27.57 18.96 -18.01
C ALA A 410 27.30 17.74 -18.89
N ASN A 411 28.34 16.93 -19.11
CA ASN A 411 28.27 15.66 -19.84
C ASN A 411 27.56 15.73 -21.20
N GLY A 412 27.78 16.81 -21.94
CA GLY A 412 27.15 16.99 -23.25
C GLY A 412 25.65 17.32 -23.21
N GLY A 413 25.16 17.85 -22.09
CA GLY A 413 23.75 18.21 -21.93
C GLY A 413 22.93 17.22 -21.08
N LEU A 414 23.58 16.23 -20.46
CA LEU A 414 22.94 15.16 -19.70
C LEU A 414 22.80 15.47 -18.19
N GLY A 415 23.41 16.56 -17.72
CA GLY A 415 23.54 16.82 -16.28
C GLY A 415 24.86 16.30 -15.72
N ILE A 416 25.10 16.53 -14.43
CA ILE A 416 26.28 15.97 -13.73
C ILE A 416 26.09 14.47 -13.48
N GLU A 417 27.17 13.69 -13.57
CA GLU A 417 27.16 12.31 -13.05
C GLU A 417 26.97 12.31 -11.53
N ILE A 418 26.22 11.35 -11.02
CA ILE A 418 26.11 11.10 -9.58
C ILE A 418 27.36 10.35 -9.12
N PRO A 419 28.24 10.95 -8.30
CA PRO A 419 29.47 10.29 -7.86
C PRO A 419 29.17 9.16 -6.87
N ASP A 420 30.03 8.13 -6.81
CA ASP A 420 29.89 7.02 -5.83
C ASP A 420 29.99 7.50 -4.36
N THR A 421 30.49 8.71 -4.14
CA THR A 421 30.52 9.35 -2.82
C THR A 421 29.22 10.07 -2.46
N ALA A 422 28.24 10.17 -3.37
CA ALA A 422 26.93 10.71 -3.07
C ALA A 422 26.17 9.79 -2.10
N PHE A 423 25.50 10.38 -1.13
CA PHE A 423 24.56 9.64 -0.29
C PHE A 423 23.32 9.26 -1.10
N ARG A 424 22.67 8.20 -0.63
CA ARG A 424 21.44 7.67 -1.19
C ARG A 424 20.37 7.65 -0.11
N THR A 425 19.11 7.63 -0.51
CA THR A 425 17.98 7.76 0.41
C THR A 425 17.58 6.40 1.02
N GLY A 426 17.89 5.29 0.34
CA GLY A 426 17.30 3.98 0.63
C GLY A 426 15.89 3.81 0.05
N HIS A 427 15.43 4.75 -0.79
CA HIS A 427 14.10 4.76 -1.40
C HIS A 427 14.23 4.59 -2.91
N ALA A 428 13.59 3.55 -3.44
CA ALA A 428 13.60 3.25 -4.87
C ALA A 428 12.55 4.10 -5.62
N PHE A 429 12.84 4.38 -6.89
CA PHE A 429 11.83 4.86 -7.83
C PHE A 429 10.88 3.72 -8.24
N LEU A 430 11.41 2.51 -8.43
CA LEU A 430 10.65 1.30 -8.69
C LEU A 430 11.14 0.15 -7.81
N ASN A 431 10.21 -0.49 -7.11
CA ASN A 431 10.44 -1.70 -6.33
C ASN A 431 10.04 -2.96 -7.11
N ASP A 432 9.01 -2.84 -7.97
CA ASP A 432 8.50 -3.94 -8.77
C ASP A 432 8.71 -3.63 -10.26
N ILE A 433 9.57 -4.44 -10.90
CA ILE A 433 10.02 -4.27 -12.28
C ILE A 433 9.89 -5.63 -12.98
N ALA A 434 9.41 -5.62 -14.22
CA ALA A 434 9.35 -6.82 -15.06
C ALA A 434 10.75 -7.48 -15.15
N HIS A 435 10.83 -8.80 -15.00
CA HIS A 435 12.10 -9.51 -14.75
C HIS A 435 13.15 -9.36 -15.86
N ASN A 436 12.74 -9.16 -17.11
CA ASN A 436 13.64 -8.89 -18.24
C ASN A 436 14.15 -7.43 -18.28
N ALA A 437 13.50 -6.50 -17.57
CA ALA A 437 13.80 -5.08 -17.56
C ALA A 437 14.59 -4.63 -16.32
N VAL A 438 14.87 -5.54 -15.37
CA VAL A 438 15.58 -5.23 -14.13
C VAL A 438 17.07 -4.94 -14.44
N PRO A 439 17.57 -3.70 -14.27
CA PRO A 439 18.99 -3.42 -14.47
C PRO A 439 19.84 -3.97 -13.32
N SER A 440 21.15 -4.01 -13.50
CA SER A 440 22.05 -4.33 -12.38
C SER A 440 22.14 -3.17 -11.38
N PRO A 441 22.11 -3.44 -10.06
CA PRO A 441 22.36 -2.42 -9.06
C PRO A 441 23.71 -1.73 -9.27
N ARG A 442 23.79 -0.45 -8.90
CA ARG A 442 25.02 0.34 -9.03
C ARG A 442 26.19 -0.34 -8.31
N GLY A 443 27.34 -0.40 -8.97
CA GLY A 443 28.57 -1.01 -8.43
C GLY A 443 28.66 -2.54 -8.60
N THR A 444 27.66 -3.18 -9.23
CA THR A 444 27.73 -4.61 -9.58
C THR A 444 28.90 -4.89 -10.52
N PRO A 445 29.78 -5.87 -10.21
CA PRO A 445 30.81 -6.31 -11.15
C PRO A 445 30.17 -6.96 -12.39
N ASN A 446 30.56 -6.53 -13.59
CA ASN A 446 29.96 -6.97 -14.86
C ASN A 446 28.43 -6.77 -14.90
N PRO A 447 27.94 -5.51 -14.83
CA PRO A 447 26.51 -5.25 -14.84
C PRO A 447 25.88 -5.69 -16.15
N LEU A 448 24.60 -6.04 -16.10
CA LEU A 448 23.75 -6.21 -17.28
C LEU A 448 23.79 -4.91 -18.11
N LEU A 449 23.81 -5.07 -19.43
CA LEU A 449 23.77 -3.96 -20.38
C LEU A 449 22.36 -3.76 -20.91
N PRO A 450 21.97 -2.54 -21.32
CA PRO A 450 20.84 -2.34 -22.24
C PRO A 450 20.96 -3.31 -23.41
N ASP A 451 19.84 -3.88 -23.83
CA ASP A 451 19.85 -4.72 -25.01
C ASP A 451 20.06 -3.88 -26.29
N PRO A 452 20.37 -4.51 -27.44
CA PRO A 452 20.77 -3.76 -28.63
C PRO A 452 19.59 -3.29 -29.47
N ASP A 453 18.36 -3.67 -29.15
CA ASP A 453 17.18 -3.30 -29.93
C ASP A 453 16.48 -2.07 -29.34
N THR A 454 15.25 -1.83 -29.77
CA THR A 454 14.48 -0.66 -29.34
C THR A 454 13.02 -1.04 -29.14
N THR A 455 12.78 -2.30 -28.77
CA THR A 455 11.46 -2.91 -28.75
C THR A 455 11.18 -3.54 -27.41
N VAL A 456 9.99 -3.26 -26.88
CA VAL A 456 9.54 -3.88 -25.64
C VAL A 456 9.32 -5.38 -25.86
N THR A 457 9.98 -6.19 -25.04
CA THR A 457 9.82 -7.62 -24.96
C THR A 457 8.85 -7.98 -23.84
N ASN A 458 7.78 -8.72 -24.16
CA ASN A 458 6.88 -9.25 -23.13
C ASN A 458 7.60 -10.33 -22.30
N PHE A 459 7.91 -10.01 -21.05
CA PHE A 459 8.67 -10.89 -20.14
C PHE A 459 8.03 -12.24 -19.83
N ARG A 460 6.74 -12.43 -20.15
CA ARG A 460 6.03 -13.69 -19.95
C ARG A 460 6.24 -14.70 -21.07
N SER A 461 6.58 -14.22 -22.27
CA SER A 461 6.67 -15.05 -23.48
C SER A 461 7.99 -14.88 -24.24
N GLY A 462 8.65 -13.74 -24.08
CA GLY A 462 9.96 -13.43 -24.63
C GLY A 462 11.10 -13.85 -23.71
N VAL A 463 12.24 -14.16 -24.30
CA VAL A 463 13.48 -14.48 -23.59
C VAL A 463 14.45 -13.32 -23.77
N GLN A 464 14.90 -12.74 -22.65
CA GLN A 464 15.89 -11.67 -22.70
C GLN A 464 17.23 -12.21 -23.19
N THR A 465 17.93 -11.40 -24.01
CA THR A 465 19.28 -11.75 -24.45
C THR A 465 20.19 -11.90 -23.22
N THR A 466 21.06 -12.92 -23.25
CA THR A 466 21.95 -13.18 -22.11
C THR A 466 22.83 -11.97 -21.80
N CYS A 467 22.94 -11.63 -20.51
CA CYS A 467 23.68 -10.47 -19.99
C CYS A 467 23.11 -9.10 -20.39
N THR A 468 21.86 -9.02 -20.85
CA THR A 468 21.18 -7.75 -21.10
C THR A 468 19.89 -7.61 -20.29
N TYR A 469 19.35 -6.39 -20.26
CA TYR A 469 17.99 -6.07 -19.81
C TYR A 469 17.29 -5.20 -20.86
N ASP A 470 15.97 -5.25 -20.88
CA ASP A 470 15.10 -4.46 -21.77
C ASP A 470 14.92 -3.05 -21.19
N ASP A 471 15.69 -2.09 -21.68
CA ASP A 471 15.68 -0.72 -21.18
C ASP A 471 14.50 0.10 -21.71
N GLU A 472 13.90 -0.29 -22.84
CA GLU A 472 12.62 0.27 -23.28
C GLU A 472 11.52 -0.04 -22.27
N LEU A 473 11.37 -1.31 -21.86
CA LEU A 473 10.39 -1.71 -20.87
C LEU A 473 10.69 -1.10 -19.50
N LEU A 474 11.96 -0.94 -19.12
CA LEU A 474 12.32 -0.23 -17.88
C LEU A 474 11.91 1.25 -17.92
N GLY A 475 11.89 1.86 -19.11
CA GLY A 475 11.54 3.26 -19.31
C GLY A 475 10.04 3.59 -19.18
N LEU A 476 9.16 2.58 -19.22
CA LEU A 476 7.70 2.75 -19.31
C LEU A 476 6.93 2.85 -17.98
N PRO A 477 7.31 2.16 -16.89
CA PRO A 477 6.61 2.25 -15.61
C PRO A 477 6.50 3.70 -15.11
N PHE A 478 5.34 4.02 -14.55
CA PHE A 478 5.06 5.32 -13.94
C PHE A 478 5.85 5.49 -12.65
N ILE A 479 6.40 6.67 -12.39
CA ILE A 479 7.11 6.94 -11.15
C ILE A 479 6.15 7.58 -10.15
N THR A 480 5.72 6.77 -9.20
CA THR A 480 4.83 7.13 -8.10
C THR A 480 5.60 7.38 -6.81
N GLY A 481 4.93 7.93 -5.80
CA GLY A 481 5.54 8.17 -4.49
C GLY A 481 5.95 6.89 -3.76
N ASP A 482 5.25 5.79 -4.04
CA ASP A 482 5.59 4.42 -3.65
C ASP A 482 6.10 3.64 -4.87
N GLY A 483 7.20 2.89 -4.74
CA GLY A 483 7.84 2.22 -5.89
C GLY A 483 7.09 0.99 -6.42
N ARG A 484 5.95 0.60 -5.84
CA ARG A 484 5.13 -0.54 -6.28
C ARG A 484 3.90 -0.11 -7.09
N GLY A 485 3.76 1.17 -7.46
CA GLY A 485 2.57 1.68 -8.15
C GLY A 485 2.25 1.08 -9.53
N ASN A 486 3.17 0.28 -10.09
CA ASN A 486 3.03 -0.44 -11.35
C ASN A 486 2.85 -1.96 -11.17
N GLU A 487 2.66 -2.44 -9.93
CA GLU A 487 2.50 -3.86 -9.66
C GLU A 487 1.42 -4.47 -10.56
N ASN A 488 0.26 -3.80 -10.67
CA ASN A 488 -0.77 -4.12 -11.67
C ASN A 488 -1.51 -2.86 -12.15
N ILE A 489 -2.08 -2.91 -13.36
CA ILE A 489 -2.73 -1.75 -14.00
C ILE A 489 -3.92 -1.17 -13.23
N ALA A 490 -4.62 -1.97 -12.40
CA ALA A 490 -5.75 -1.50 -11.61
C ALA A 490 -5.28 -0.70 -10.38
N LEU A 491 -4.17 -1.08 -9.75
CA LEU A 491 -3.49 -0.24 -8.77
C LEU A 491 -3.00 1.06 -9.41
N THR A 492 -2.38 0.98 -10.59
CA THR A 492 -1.91 2.14 -11.35
C THR A 492 -3.02 3.16 -11.63
N MET A 493 -4.24 2.69 -11.90
CA MET A 493 -5.42 3.56 -12.03
C MET A 493 -5.68 4.39 -10.76
N VAL A 494 -5.56 3.80 -9.56
CA VAL A 494 -5.79 4.55 -8.31
C VAL A 494 -4.73 5.64 -8.13
N HIS A 495 -3.46 5.34 -8.41
CA HIS A 495 -2.39 6.35 -8.42
C HIS A 495 -2.68 7.46 -9.43
N GLN A 496 -3.06 7.11 -10.66
CA GLN A 496 -3.38 8.05 -11.72
C GLN A 496 -4.50 9.02 -11.31
N ILE A 497 -5.53 8.51 -10.64
CA ILE A 497 -6.66 9.32 -10.17
C ILE A 497 -6.21 10.38 -9.14
N PHE A 498 -5.37 10.02 -8.16
CA PHE A 498 -4.86 10.97 -7.16
C PHE A 498 -3.82 11.95 -7.73
N HIS A 499 -2.97 11.50 -8.65
CA HIS A 499 -2.05 12.36 -9.40
C HIS A 499 -2.81 13.43 -10.18
N ALA A 500 -3.82 13.01 -10.95
CA ALA A 500 -4.68 13.92 -11.71
C ALA A 500 -5.45 14.89 -10.80
N GLU A 501 -5.86 14.46 -9.60
CA GLU A 501 -6.55 15.33 -8.63
C GLU A 501 -5.62 16.39 -8.04
N HIS A 502 -4.35 16.05 -7.74
CA HIS A 502 -3.36 17.05 -7.32
C HIS A 502 -3.18 18.11 -8.39
N ASN A 503 -2.91 17.72 -9.64
CA ASN A 503 -2.68 18.67 -10.73
C ASN A 503 -3.94 19.51 -11.03
N ARG A 504 -5.14 18.93 -10.91
CA ARG A 504 -6.40 19.70 -10.96
C ARG A 504 -6.46 20.76 -9.87
N LEU A 505 -6.10 20.41 -8.63
CA LEU A 505 -6.13 21.31 -7.49
C LEU A 505 -5.13 22.45 -7.63
N VAL A 506 -3.96 22.23 -8.22
CA VAL A 506 -3.00 23.30 -8.53
C VAL A 506 -3.67 24.36 -9.41
N HIS A 507 -4.30 23.93 -10.52
CA HIS A 507 -5.01 24.84 -11.43
C HIS A 507 -6.20 25.53 -10.76
N ASP A 508 -6.99 24.80 -9.97
CA ASP A 508 -8.17 25.37 -9.30
C ASP A 508 -7.77 26.39 -8.22
N ILE A 509 -6.76 26.09 -7.41
CA ILE A 509 -6.25 26.97 -6.36
C ILE A 509 -5.61 28.22 -6.96
N ASP A 510 -4.79 28.09 -8.01
CA ASP A 510 -4.22 29.24 -8.73
C ASP A 510 -5.35 30.17 -9.23
N ARG A 511 -6.35 29.62 -9.91
CA ARG A 511 -7.51 30.39 -10.37
C ARG A 511 -8.25 31.06 -9.21
N ARG A 512 -8.47 30.36 -8.10
CA ARG A 512 -9.21 30.89 -6.94
C ARG A 512 -8.42 31.97 -6.21
N ILE A 513 -7.10 31.83 -6.06
CA ILE A 513 -6.22 32.89 -5.53
C ILE A 513 -6.41 34.17 -6.33
N ASN A 514 -6.35 34.06 -7.66
CA ASN A 514 -6.43 35.21 -8.57
C ASN A 514 -7.85 35.80 -8.72
N THR A 515 -8.89 35.14 -8.21
CA THR A 515 -10.29 35.58 -8.37
C THR A 515 -10.98 35.93 -7.06
N LEU A 516 -10.56 35.35 -5.93
CA LEU A 516 -11.23 35.47 -4.63
C LEU A 516 -10.45 36.31 -3.60
N LEU A 517 -9.13 36.46 -3.75
CA LEU A 517 -8.27 37.17 -2.78
C LEU A 517 -8.05 38.63 -3.17
N THR A 518 -7.65 39.46 -2.21
CA THR A 518 -7.31 40.86 -2.49
C THR A 518 -5.95 40.98 -3.21
N PRO A 519 -5.67 42.09 -3.91
CA PRO A 519 -4.36 42.30 -4.54
C PRO A 519 -3.17 42.14 -3.59
N GLU A 520 -3.30 42.55 -2.33
CA GLU A 520 -2.26 42.41 -1.31
C GLU A 520 -2.03 40.95 -0.91
N GLU A 521 -3.11 40.18 -0.79
CA GLU A 521 -3.05 38.75 -0.49
C GLU A 521 -2.42 37.98 -1.65
N ILE A 522 -2.81 38.29 -2.89
CA ILE A 522 -2.19 37.72 -4.11
C ILE A 522 -0.70 38.04 -4.13
N ALA A 523 -0.31 39.30 -3.89
CA ALA A 523 1.10 39.67 -3.82
C ALA A 523 1.86 38.91 -2.73
N ALA A 524 1.23 38.62 -1.58
CA ALA A 524 1.83 37.82 -0.52
C ALA A 524 2.06 36.36 -0.98
N TRP A 525 1.10 35.74 -1.67
CA TRP A 525 1.27 34.42 -2.27
C TRP A 525 2.41 34.37 -3.30
N HIS A 526 2.62 35.42 -4.09
CA HIS A 526 3.70 35.48 -5.08
C HIS A 526 5.08 35.85 -4.51
N ALA A 527 5.16 36.36 -3.28
CA ALA A 527 6.43 36.82 -2.71
C ALA A 527 7.36 35.66 -2.33
N VAL A 528 8.62 35.68 -2.78
CA VAL A 528 9.59 34.65 -2.36
C VAL A 528 9.96 34.83 -0.89
N HIS A 529 9.84 33.77 -0.09
CA HIS A 529 10.23 33.80 1.32
C HIS A 529 11.77 33.82 1.43
N PRO A 530 12.39 34.84 2.06
CA PRO A 530 13.85 35.04 2.01
C PRO A 530 14.66 33.97 2.75
N GLY A 531 14.08 33.28 3.73
CA GLY A 531 14.77 32.25 4.50
C GLY A 531 14.69 30.86 3.87
N SER A 532 13.50 30.44 3.43
CA SER A 532 13.30 29.09 2.88
C SER A 532 13.50 29.01 1.38
N GLY A 533 13.37 30.14 0.67
CA GLY A 533 13.35 30.20 -0.80
C GLY A 533 12.00 29.87 -1.43
N TRP A 534 10.96 29.60 -0.63
CA TRP A 534 9.64 29.20 -1.14
C TRP A 534 9.03 30.33 -1.97
N ASP A 535 8.70 30.03 -3.21
CA ASP A 535 8.04 30.91 -4.16
C ASP A 535 6.57 30.52 -4.37
N TYR A 536 5.93 31.11 -5.38
CA TYR A 536 4.52 30.84 -5.66
C TYR A 536 4.25 29.36 -6.00
N GLY A 537 5.15 28.74 -6.78
CA GLY A 537 5.01 27.35 -7.21
C GLY A 537 5.09 26.39 -6.04
N GLU A 538 6.03 26.61 -5.11
CA GLU A 538 6.09 25.81 -3.88
C GLU A 538 4.82 25.95 -3.04
N ARG A 539 4.29 27.17 -2.90
CA ARG A 539 3.05 27.38 -2.14
C ARG A 539 1.84 26.74 -2.80
N LEU A 540 1.75 26.76 -4.14
CA LEU A 540 0.72 26.06 -4.88
C LEU A 540 0.80 24.54 -4.68
N PHE A 541 2.00 23.95 -4.77
CA PHE A 541 2.22 22.53 -4.51
C PHE A 541 1.72 22.13 -3.12
N GLN A 542 2.12 22.87 -2.10
CA GLN A 542 1.73 22.59 -0.71
C GLN A 542 0.24 22.80 -0.46
N ALA A 543 -0.38 23.79 -1.12
CA ALA A 543 -1.83 24.01 -1.03
C ALA A 543 -2.63 22.87 -1.69
N ALA A 544 -2.20 22.40 -2.86
CA ALA A 544 -2.81 21.25 -3.54
C ALA A 544 -2.60 19.97 -2.74
N ARG A 545 -1.39 19.71 -2.24
CA ARG A 545 -1.09 18.58 -1.34
C ARG A 545 -1.97 18.60 -0.10
N PHE A 546 -2.11 19.74 0.58
CA PHE A 546 -3.00 19.88 1.74
C PHE A 546 -4.42 19.43 1.39
N ALA A 547 -4.98 19.92 0.29
CA ALA A 547 -6.35 19.58 -0.10
C ALA A 547 -6.49 18.08 -0.46
N THR A 548 -5.54 17.51 -1.21
CA THR A 548 -5.53 16.09 -1.57
C THR A 548 -5.37 15.18 -0.35
N GLU A 549 -4.52 15.53 0.61
CA GLU A 549 -4.38 14.79 1.88
C GLU A 549 -5.72 14.72 2.63
N MET A 550 -6.44 15.83 2.75
CA MET A 550 -7.73 15.86 3.46
C MET A 550 -8.81 15.06 2.75
N GLN A 551 -8.84 15.10 1.41
CA GLN A 551 -9.70 14.23 0.62
C GLN A 551 -9.38 12.77 0.90
N TYR A 552 -8.11 12.37 0.79
CA TYR A 552 -7.72 10.99 0.98
C TYR A 552 -8.05 10.44 2.38
N GLN A 553 -7.75 11.20 3.43
CA GLN A 553 -8.10 10.81 4.79
C GLN A 553 -9.60 10.61 4.96
N HIS A 554 -10.41 11.51 4.43
CA HIS A 554 -11.86 11.37 4.46
C HIS A 554 -12.31 10.07 3.76
N LEU A 555 -11.80 9.79 2.55
CA LEU A 555 -12.16 8.60 1.78
C LEU A 555 -11.72 7.30 2.49
N VAL A 556 -10.51 7.28 3.04
CA VAL A 556 -9.98 6.11 3.75
C VAL A 556 -10.84 5.78 4.97
N PHE A 557 -11.16 6.77 5.82
CA PHE A 557 -11.86 6.48 7.06
C PHE A 557 -13.37 6.37 6.89
N GLU A 558 -14.00 7.23 6.10
CA GLU A 558 -15.47 7.27 6.00
C GLU A 558 -16.05 6.34 4.95
N GLU A 559 -15.28 5.98 3.91
CA GLU A 559 -15.73 5.00 2.90
C GLU A 559 -15.04 3.64 3.05
N PHE A 560 -13.70 3.58 2.96
CA PHE A 560 -12.99 2.30 2.87
C PHE A 560 -12.96 1.54 4.21
N ALA A 561 -12.37 2.13 5.24
CA ALA A 561 -12.14 1.48 6.52
C ALA A 561 -13.45 1.12 7.23
N ARG A 562 -14.48 1.98 7.14
CA ARG A 562 -15.83 1.68 7.66
C ARG A 562 -16.60 0.65 6.84
N THR A 563 -16.28 0.45 5.56
CA THR A 563 -16.80 -0.69 4.79
C THR A 563 -16.18 -1.99 5.27
N MET A 564 -14.87 -1.99 5.61
CA MET A 564 -14.19 -3.15 6.18
C MET A 564 -14.65 -3.47 7.61
N GLN A 565 -14.65 -2.46 8.49
CA GLN A 565 -15.06 -2.55 9.89
C GLN A 565 -15.92 -1.33 10.28
N PRO A 566 -17.26 -1.45 10.28
CA PRO A 566 -18.16 -0.34 10.59
C PRO A 566 -18.09 0.14 12.05
N LEU A 567 -17.52 -0.67 12.96
CA LEU A 567 -17.45 -0.38 14.39
C LEU A 567 -16.20 0.40 14.84
N ILE A 568 -15.31 0.80 13.92
CA ILE A 568 -14.17 1.70 14.24
C ILE A 568 -14.69 2.91 15.03
N ASN A 569 -14.11 3.15 16.20
CA ASN A 569 -14.61 4.18 17.11
C ASN A 569 -14.59 5.58 16.49
N PRO A 570 -15.50 6.48 16.91
CA PRO A 570 -15.45 7.88 16.52
C PRO A 570 -14.14 8.54 16.99
N PHE A 571 -13.65 9.49 16.21
CA PHE A 571 -12.43 10.24 16.52
C PHE A 571 -12.52 10.94 17.88
N LEU A 572 -11.47 10.77 18.68
CA LEU A 572 -11.40 11.33 20.03
C LEU A 572 -10.53 12.60 20.11
N GLY A 573 -9.82 12.95 19.03
CA GLY A 573 -8.89 14.08 18.95
C GLY A 573 -7.47 13.61 18.62
N GLY A 574 -6.60 14.53 18.17
CA GLY A 574 -5.17 14.24 17.98
C GLY A 574 -4.46 14.04 19.33
N ILE A 575 -4.49 12.81 19.85
CA ILE A 575 -3.95 12.39 21.14
C ILE A 575 -2.45 12.15 21.01
N THR A 576 -1.65 13.07 21.56
CA THR A 576 -0.17 13.03 21.49
C THR A 576 0.48 11.83 22.19
N SER A 577 -0.24 11.05 23.01
CA SER A 577 0.32 9.83 23.63
C SER A 577 0.20 8.58 22.76
N ILE A 578 -0.50 8.66 21.62
CA ILE A 578 -0.68 7.54 20.69
C ILE A 578 0.41 7.60 19.62
N ASN A 579 1.08 6.48 19.38
CA ASN A 579 1.98 6.32 18.25
C ASN A 579 1.22 5.62 17.12
N GLY A 580 1.10 6.29 15.97
CA GLY A 580 0.41 5.77 14.79
C GLY A 580 1.24 4.81 13.93
N ALA A 581 2.47 4.47 14.31
CA ALA A 581 3.30 3.54 13.55
C ALA A 581 2.61 2.20 13.26
N ILE A 582 2.84 1.66 12.06
CA ILE A 582 2.28 0.36 11.66
C ILE A 582 2.92 -0.75 12.48
N SER A 583 2.10 -1.61 13.06
CA SER A 583 2.56 -2.78 13.81
C SER A 583 2.96 -3.95 12.90
N ALA A 584 3.89 -4.78 13.37
CA ALA A 584 4.36 -5.97 12.65
C ALA A 584 3.22 -6.94 12.32
N GLU A 585 2.28 -7.14 13.24
CA GLU A 585 1.09 -7.97 13.03
C GLU A 585 0.21 -7.43 11.89
N PHE A 586 0.14 -6.10 11.74
CA PHE A 586 -0.58 -5.47 10.64
C PHE A 586 0.15 -5.67 9.30
N ALA A 587 1.42 -5.26 9.19
CA ALA A 587 2.21 -5.26 7.96
C ALA A 587 2.55 -6.68 7.44
N HIS A 588 2.93 -7.58 8.34
CA HIS A 588 3.43 -8.90 7.97
C HIS A 588 2.32 -9.97 7.93
N THR A 589 1.10 -9.62 8.35
CA THR A 589 -0.02 -10.57 8.43
C THR A 589 -1.35 -9.94 8.08
N VAL A 590 -1.95 -9.11 8.92
CA VAL A 590 -3.38 -8.79 8.81
C VAL A 590 -3.74 -8.04 7.52
N TYR A 591 -2.98 -7.03 7.13
CA TYR A 591 -3.35 -6.20 5.97
C TYR A 591 -3.10 -6.88 4.62
N ARG A 592 -2.45 -8.05 4.63
CA ARG A 592 -2.35 -8.97 3.47
C ARG A 592 -3.67 -9.70 3.19
N LEU A 593 -4.75 -9.33 3.85
CA LEU A 593 -6.11 -9.81 3.61
C LEU A 593 -6.57 -9.58 2.16
N GLY A 594 -6.06 -8.53 1.50
CA GLY A 594 -6.48 -8.17 0.14
C GLY A 594 -6.18 -9.25 -0.92
N HIS A 595 -5.23 -10.14 -0.64
CA HIS A 595 -4.80 -11.16 -1.60
C HIS A 595 -5.87 -12.22 -1.93
N SER A 596 -6.83 -12.48 -1.03
CA SER A 596 -7.95 -13.40 -1.32
C SER A 596 -9.05 -12.75 -2.17
N MET A 597 -9.07 -11.41 -2.24
CA MET A 597 -10.12 -10.64 -2.88
C MET A 597 -9.91 -10.48 -4.40
N LEU A 598 -8.76 -10.93 -4.92
CA LEU A 598 -8.34 -10.77 -6.30
C LEU A 598 -9.03 -11.77 -7.25
N PRO A 599 -9.43 -11.36 -8.46
CA PRO A 599 -10.06 -12.24 -9.47
C PRO A 599 -9.01 -12.88 -10.40
N GLU A 600 -9.44 -13.79 -11.28
CA GLU A 600 -8.61 -14.27 -12.40
C GLU A 600 -8.58 -13.31 -13.59
N VAL A 601 -9.58 -12.43 -13.70
CA VAL A 601 -9.77 -11.49 -14.80
C VAL A 601 -10.02 -10.11 -14.24
N VAL A 602 -9.34 -9.10 -14.79
CA VAL A 602 -9.56 -7.69 -14.49
C VAL A 602 -10.46 -7.13 -15.59
N THR A 603 -11.73 -6.86 -15.25
CA THR A 603 -12.70 -6.33 -16.22
C THR A 603 -12.33 -4.91 -16.62
N ARG A 604 -12.35 -4.62 -17.93
CA ARG A 604 -12.16 -3.27 -18.50
C ARG A 604 -13.23 -2.99 -19.53
N ILE A 605 -13.88 -1.83 -19.44
CA ILE A 605 -14.96 -1.45 -20.35
C ILE A 605 -14.62 -0.13 -21.04
N ASN A 606 -14.27 -0.21 -22.32
CA ASN A 606 -14.01 0.97 -23.15
C ASN A 606 -15.31 1.64 -23.57
N VAL A 607 -15.26 2.92 -23.94
CA VAL A 607 -16.36 3.62 -24.61
C VAL A 607 -15.92 4.02 -26.01
N VAL A 608 -16.43 3.32 -27.02
CA VAL A 608 -16.11 3.55 -28.43
C VAL A 608 -17.35 4.10 -29.13
N ASN A 609 -17.28 5.35 -29.61
CA ASN A 609 -18.41 6.04 -30.25
C ASN A 609 -19.69 6.06 -29.38
N GLY A 610 -19.53 6.20 -28.06
CA GLY A 610 -20.64 6.20 -27.10
C GLY A 610 -21.21 4.82 -26.78
N VAL A 611 -20.57 3.73 -27.23
CA VAL A 611 -20.98 2.35 -26.96
C VAL A 611 -19.93 1.68 -26.08
N GLU A 612 -20.37 1.00 -25.03
CA GLU A 612 -19.50 0.21 -24.17
C GLU A 612 -18.99 -1.04 -24.91
N ALA A 613 -17.69 -1.31 -24.80
CA ALA A 613 -17.04 -2.49 -25.35
C ALA A 613 -16.09 -3.10 -24.33
N GLN A 614 -16.25 -4.39 -24.03
CA GLN A 614 -15.34 -5.13 -23.14
C GLN A 614 -13.94 -5.22 -23.74
N ASN A 615 -12.94 -5.11 -22.87
CA ASN A 615 -11.52 -5.18 -23.18
C ASN A 615 -10.78 -5.85 -22.01
N ASP A 616 -11.37 -6.86 -21.40
CA ASP A 616 -10.86 -7.50 -20.19
C ASP A 616 -9.44 -8.02 -20.37
N ILE A 617 -8.69 -8.13 -19.27
CA ILE A 617 -7.34 -8.67 -19.24
C ILE A 617 -7.22 -9.69 -18.11
N ARG A 618 -6.44 -10.76 -18.31
CA ARG A 618 -6.13 -11.71 -17.23
C ARG A 618 -5.36 -10.98 -16.12
N LEU A 619 -5.61 -11.33 -14.86
CA LEU A 619 -4.82 -10.79 -13.76
C LEU A 619 -3.32 -11.08 -13.97
N PHE A 620 -3.00 -12.30 -14.39
CA PHE A 620 -1.64 -12.69 -14.79
C PHE A 620 -0.99 -11.72 -15.79
N ASP A 621 -1.73 -11.24 -16.79
CA ASP A 621 -1.25 -10.32 -17.84
C ASP A 621 -1.26 -8.85 -17.41
N ALA A 622 -1.98 -8.52 -16.34
CA ALA A 622 -2.09 -7.18 -15.78
C ALA A 622 -0.89 -6.78 -14.91
N PHE A 623 -0.11 -7.74 -14.41
CA PHE A 623 1.03 -7.47 -13.53
C PHE A 623 2.22 -6.84 -14.27
N LEU A 624 2.89 -5.82 -13.71
CA LEU A 624 4.13 -5.24 -14.28
C LEU A 624 4.03 -4.93 -15.79
N ASN A 625 2.85 -4.51 -16.24
CA ASN A 625 2.51 -4.31 -17.65
C ASN A 625 2.08 -2.86 -17.90
N PRO A 626 3.04 -1.90 -17.89
CA PRO A 626 2.72 -0.49 -18.09
C PRO A 626 2.07 -0.21 -19.45
N GLU A 627 2.41 -0.95 -20.51
CA GLU A 627 1.75 -0.83 -21.82
C GLU A 627 0.27 -1.20 -21.76
N GLY A 628 -0.06 -2.22 -20.98
CA GLY A 628 -1.44 -2.68 -20.76
C GLY A 628 -2.35 -1.63 -20.11
N TYR A 629 -1.81 -0.59 -19.47
CA TYR A 629 -2.61 0.45 -18.83
C TYR A 629 -3.40 1.28 -19.85
N ASN A 630 -2.74 1.77 -20.90
CA ASN A 630 -3.37 2.57 -21.96
C ASN A 630 -3.89 1.71 -23.13
N ASP A 631 -3.78 0.38 -23.08
CA ASP A 631 -4.25 -0.48 -24.16
C ASP A 631 -5.78 -0.57 -24.22
N GLY A 632 -6.38 0.08 -25.22
CA GLY A 632 -7.81 0.01 -25.53
C GLY A 632 -8.20 -1.13 -26.48
N GLY A 633 -7.31 -2.08 -26.75
CA GLY A 633 -7.54 -3.18 -27.68
C GLY A 633 -7.94 -2.66 -29.07
N LEU A 634 -9.12 -3.03 -29.55
CA LEU A 634 -9.63 -2.56 -30.85
C LEU A 634 -9.90 -1.05 -30.91
N ALA A 635 -10.00 -0.37 -29.75
CA ALA A 635 -10.14 1.08 -29.69
C ALA A 635 -8.82 1.83 -29.95
N GLY A 636 -7.69 1.13 -29.98
CA GLY A 636 -6.36 1.72 -29.97
C GLY A 636 -5.98 2.30 -28.60
N PRO A 637 -4.82 2.96 -28.49
CA PRO A 637 -4.36 3.52 -27.23
C PRO A 637 -5.33 4.56 -26.64
N LEU A 638 -5.64 4.41 -25.36
CA LEU A 638 -6.52 5.29 -24.60
C LEU A 638 -5.72 6.44 -23.98
N THR A 639 -6.33 7.63 -23.95
CA THR A 639 -5.87 8.74 -23.10
C THR A 639 -6.00 8.38 -21.62
N ALA A 640 -5.26 9.06 -20.75
CA ALA A 640 -5.17 8.73 -19.31
C ALA A 640 -6.55 8.71 -18.62
N ASP A 641 -7.43 9.67 -18.95
CA ASP A 641 -8.80 9.76 -18.46
C ASP A 641 -9.66 8.56 -18.86
N LYS A 642 -9.48 8.06 -20.09
CA LYS A 642 -10.21 6.91 -20.64
C LYS A 642 -9.67 5.58 -20.17
N ALA A 643 -8.35 5.46 -20.01
CA ALA A 643 -7.71 4.27 -19.46
C ALA A 643 -8.19 4.02 -18.03
N ALA A 644 -8.10 5.04 -17.17
CA ALA A 644 -8.63 4.98 -15.81
C ALA A 644 -10.15 4.74 -15.80
N GLY A 645 -10.92 5.47 -16.61
CA GLY A 645 -12.37 5.30 -16.68
C GLY A 645 -12.81 3.92 -17.17
N ALA A 646 -12.05 3.27 -18.06
CA ALA A 646 -12.35 1.92 -18.53
C ALA A 646 -12.19 0.86 -17.45
N LEU A 647 -11.14 0.97 -16.64
CA LEU A 647 -10.96 0.14 -15.44
C LEU A 647 -12.08 0.40 -14.44
N VAL A 648 -12.38 1.67 -14.08
CA VAL A 648 -13.48 1.97 -13.15
C VAL A 648 -14.80 1.35 -13.60
N ARG A 649 -15.19 1.50 -14.87
CA ARG A 649 -16.46 0.95 -15.39
C ARG A 649 -16.54 -0.57 -15.22
N GLY A 650 -15.43 -1.28 -15.41
CA GLY A 650 -15.38 -2.73 -15.24
C GLY A 650 -15.37 -3.12 -13.76
N LEU A 651 -14.37 -2.63 -13.03
CA LEU A 651 -14.11 -3.00 -11.63
C LEU A 651 -15.25 -2.64 -10.68
N SER A 652 -16.01 -1.57 -10.95
CA SER A 652 -17.14 -1.20 -10.10
C SER A 652 -18.37 -2.11 -10.27
N ARG A 653 -18.42 -2.90 -11.35
CA ARG A 653 -19.53 -3.82 -11.69
C ARG A 653 -19.20 -5.27 -11.38
N GLU A 654 -17.94 -5.56 -11.03
CA GLU A 654 -17.46 -6.89 -10.73
C GLU A 654 -17.42 -7.14 -9.23
N VAL A 655 -18.18 -8.13 -8.76
CA VAL A 655 -18.15 -8.58 -7.37
C VAL A 655 -16.78 -9.19 -7.08
N GLY A 656 -16.12 -8.72 -6.03
CA GLY A 656 -14.82 -9.29 -5.63
C GLY A 656 -14.95 -10.68 -5.01
N ASN A 657 -13.86 -11.47 -5.07
CA ASN A 657 -13.78 -12.72 -4.31
C ASN A 657 -13.89 -12.45 -2.80
N GLU A 658 -14.36 -13.44 -2.05
CA GLU A 658 -14.54 -13.35 -0.60
C GLU A 658 -13.22 -13.06 0.15
N LEU A 659 -13.35 -12.41 1.31
CA LEU A 659 -12.24 -12.27 2.25
C LEU A 659 -12.15 -13.56 3.07
N ASP A 660 -11.55 -14.61 2.52
CA ASP A 660 -11.41 -15.92 3.15
C ASP A 660 -10.04 -16.56 2.88
N GLU A 661 -9.86 -17.81 3.28
CA GLU A 661 -8.59 -18.52 3.15
C GLU A 661 -8.22 -18.94 1.73
N PHE A 662 -9.08 -18.72 0.72
CA PHE A 662 -8.85 -19.16 -0.64
C PHE A 662 -8.24 -18.06 -1.51
N VAL A 663 -7.34 -18.45 -2.42
CA VAL A 663 -6.65 -17.52 -3.32
C VAL A 663 -6.58 -18.14 -4.72
N VAL A 664 -6.89 -17.31 -5.73
CA VAL A 664 -6.89 -17.67 -7.15
C VAL A 664 -5.50 -18.08 -7.67
N ASP A 665 -5.48 -18.89 -8.74
CA ASP A 665 -4.26 -19.51 -9.26
C ASP A 665 -3.24 -18.47 -9.77
N SER A 666 -3.72 -17.38 -10.39
CA SER A 666 -2.89 -16.28 -10.93
C SER A 666 -1.88 -15.73 -9.92
N VAL A 667 -2.22 -15.68 -8.63
CA VAL A 667 -1.30 -15.22 -7.57
C VAL A 667 -0.80 -16.35 -6.65
N ARG A 668 -1.40 -17.55 -6.70
CA ARG A 668 -0.96 -18.71 -5.93
C ARG A 668 0.10 -19.57 -6.65
N ASN A 669 0.16 -19.53 -7.98
CA ASN A 669 1.01 -20.41 -8.78
C ASN A 669 1.79 -19.69 -9.89
N GLN A 670 1.44 -18.45 -10.22
CA GLN A 670 2.03 -17.71 -11.33
C GLN A 670 2.33 -16.23 -10.99
N LEU A 671 2.58 -15.94 -9.71
CA LEU A 671 2.75 -14.57 -9.20
C LEU A 671 3.82 -13.81 -10.00
N LEU A 672 3.44 -12.67 -10.56
CA LEU A 672 4.28 -11.76 -11.36
C LEU A 672 5.00 -12.45 -12.55
N GLY A 673 4.43 -13.51 -13.13
CA GLY A 673 5.06 -14.21 -14.25
C GLY A 673 6.04 -15.31 -13.84
N LEU A 674 6.26 -15.53 -12.55
CA LEU A 674 7.14 -16.58 -12.02
C LEU A 674 6.30 -17.73 -11.41
N PRO A 675 6.87 -18.95 -11.30
CA PRO A 675 6.25 -20.05 -10.55
C PRO A 675 6.34 -19.79 -9.03
N LEU A 676 5.81 -18.65 -8.59
CA LEU A 676 5.78 -18.17 -7.22
C LEU A 676 4.35 -18.21 -6.67
N ASP A 677 4.26 -18.40 -5.35
CA ASP A 677 3.02 -18.51 -4.59
C ASP A 677 2.96 -17.39 -3.55
N LEU A 678 2.07 -16.42 -3.76
CA LEU A 678 1.88 -15.28 -2.86
C LEU A 678 1.42 -15.72 -1.47
N ALA A 679 0.58 -16.74 -1.36
CA ALA A 679 0.11 -17.26 -0.08
C ALA A 679 1.24 -17.94 0.69
N ALA A 680 2.08 -18.74 0.01
CA ALA A 680 3.28 -19.30 0.61
C ALA A 680 4.26 -18.21 1.06
N ILE A 681 4.43 -17.14 0.27
CA ILE A 681 5.24 -15.97 0.65
C ILE A 681 4.66 -15.26 1.87
N ASN A 682 3.34 -15.10 1.99
CA ASN A 682 2.71 -14.48 3.18
C ASN A 682 2.98 -15.30 4.44
N LEU A 683 2.82 -16.62 4.36
CA LEU A 683 3.11 -17.54 5.46
C LEU A 683 4.60 -17.50 5.84
N ALA A 684 5.51 -17.59 4.86
CA ALA A 684 6.95 -17.51 5.10
C ALA A 684 7.36 -16.14 5.66
N ARG A 685 6.74 -15.04 5.22
CA ARG A 685 6.98 -13.70 5.76
C ARG A 685 6.58 -13.61 7.23
N GLY A 686 5.37 -14.03 7.57
CA GLY A 686 4.92 -14.05 8.97
C GLY A 686 5.90 -14.81 9.87
N ARG A 687 6.39 -15.97 9.41
CA ARG A 687 7.42 -16.76 10.11
C ARG A 687 8.77 -16.02 10.21
N SER A 688 9.22 -15.42 9.11
CA SER A 688 10.50 -14.71 9.01
C SER A 688 10.58 -13.49 9.92
N GLU A 689 9.49 -12.73 9.99
CA GLU A 689 9.38 -11.54 10.84
C GLU A 689 8.84 -11.89 12.24
N GLY A 690 8.84 -13.17 12.62
CA GLY A 690 8.57 -13.62 13.98
C GLY A 690 7.13 -13.36 14.46
N ILE A 691 6.15 -13.32 13.56
CA ILE A 691 4.74 -13.23 13.93
C ILE A 691 4.31 -14.54 14.61
N PRO A 692 3.76 -14.51 15.83
CA PRO A 692 3.32 -15.74 16.48
C PRO A 692 2.15 -16.41 15.73
N PRO A 693 1.97 -17.73 15.87
CA PRO A 693 0.81 -18.44 15.34
C PRO A 693 -0.52 -17.86 15.87
N LEU A 694 -1.62 -18.06 15.14
CA LEU A 694 -2.95 -17.50 15.44
C LEU A 694 -3.33 -17.68 16.91
N ASN A 695 -3.28 -18.92 17.41
CA ASN A 695 -3.76 -19.23 18.75
C ASN A 695 -2.87 -18.63 19.86
N VAL A 696 -1.58 -18.45 19.57
CA VAL A 696 -0.62 -17.78 20.46
C VAL A 696 -0.91 -16.28 20.53
N VAL A 697 -1.14 -15.64 19.37
CA VAL A 697 -1.54 -14.23 19.30
C VAL A 697 -2.88 -14.02 20.02
N ARG A 698 -3.87 -14.88 19.79
CA ARG A 698 -5.16 -14.87 20.52
C ARG A 698 -4.96 -14.94 22.03
N ALA A 699 -4.13 -15.86 22.52
CA ALA A 699 -3.83 -15.97 23.94
C ALA A 699 -3.18 -14.69 24.51
N GLN A 700 -2.27 -14.07 23.76
CA GLN A 700 -1.61 -12.82 24.16
C GLN A 700 -2.57 -11.64 24.17
N PHE A 701 -3.39 -11.47 23.13
CA PHE A 701 -4.41 -10.42 23.10
C PHE A 701 -5.47 -10.62 24.18
N PHE A 702 -5.97 -11.85 24.37
CA PHE A 702 -6.87 -12.16 25.48
C PHE A 702 -6.26 -11.84 26.84
N ALA A 703 -4.96 -12.11 27.03
CA ALA A 703 -4.27 -11.78 28.27
C ALA A 703 -4.25 -10.26 28.52
N GLN A 704 -4.10 -9.45 27.46
CA GLN A 704 -4.08 -7.98 27.52
C GLN A 704 -5.48 -7.38 27.70
N THR A 705 -6.48 -7.85 26.95
CA THR A 705 -7.81 -7.20 26.84
C THR A 705 -8.90 -7.84 27.69
N LYS A 706 -8.77 -9.14 28.00
CA LYS A 706 -9.84 -10.00 28.55
C LYS A 706 -11.08 -10.11 27.65
N ASP A 707 -10.97 -9.77 26.38
CA ASP A 707 -12.06 -9.90 25.42
C ASP A 707 -12.33 -11.37 25.09
N ALA A 708 -13.52 -11.86 25.44
CA ALA A 708 -13.91 -13.24 25.21
C ALA A 708 -13.88 -13.67 23.73
N THR A 709 -14.01 -12.72 22.79
CA THR A 709 -13.92 -13.01 21.34
C THR A 709 -12.52 -13.44 20.91
N LEU A 710 -11.49 -13.04 21.68
CA LEU A 710 -10.08 -13.35 21.45
C LEU A 710 -9.57 -14.55 22.26
N LYS A 711 -10.45 -15.24 22.99
CA LYS A 711 -10.04 -16.42 23.77
C LYS A 711 -9.40 -17.48 22.86
N PRO A 712 -8.21 -18.04 23.19
CA PRO A 712 -7.59 -19.07 22.38
C PRO A 712 -8.48 -20.31 22.29
N TYR A 713 -8.49 -20.95 21.13
CA TYR A 713 -9.19 -22.21 20.89
C TYR A 713 -8.51 -23.31 21.69
N ALA A 714 -9.27 -24.08 22.47
CA ALA A 714 -8.70 -25.11 23.33
C ALA A 714 -8.21 -26.35 22.56
N ASN A 715 -8.78 -26.62 21.39
CA ASN A 715 -8.56 -27.82 20.58
C ASN A 715 -9.11 -27.65 19.15
N TRP A 716 -8.92 -28.66 18.30
CA TRP A 716 -9.38 -28.65 16.91
C TRP A 716 -10.90 -28.52 16.77
N PHE A 717 -11.68 -29.06 17.70
CA PHE A 717 -13.14 -28.94 17.70
C PHE A 717 -13.57 -27.47 17.90
N GLU A 718 -12.99 -26.76 18.87
CA GLU A 718 -13.27 -25.34 19.08
C GLU A 718 -12.78 -24.48 17.91
N PHE A 719 -11.60 -24.77 17.36
CA PHE A 719 -11.10 -24.08 16.16
C PHE A 719 -12.04 -24.27 14.97
N GLY A 720 -12.51 -25.50 14.72
CA GLY A 720 -13.50 -25.80 13.68
C GLY A 720 -14.77 -24.96 13.81
N ASN A 721 -15.32 -24.82 15.02
CA ASN A 721 -16.49 -23.96 15.27
C ASN A 721 -16.22 -22.46 15.03
N GLY A 722 -14.94 -22.05 15.03
CA GLY A 722 -14.50 -20.69 14.74
C GLY A 722 -14.28 -20.41 13.24
N LEU A 723 -14.31 -21.43 12.37
CA LEU A 723 -14.06 -21.27 10.94
C LEU A 723 -15.27 -20.70 10.20
N LYS A 724 -14.99 -19.87 9.18
CA LYS A 724 -15.96 -19.41 8.18
C LYS A 724 -16.48 -20.60 7.38
N HIS A 725 -15.56 -21.39 6.83
CA HIS A 725 -15.85 -22.61 6.08
C HIS A 725 -15.50 -23.84 6.93
N ILE A 726 -16.50 -24.48 7.53
CA ILE A 726 -16.26 -25.65 8.41
C ILE A 726 -15.55 -26.80 7.68
N ASP A 727 -15.77 -26.94 6.37
CA ASP A 727 -15.12 -27.95 5.53
C ASP A 727 -13.60 -27.77 5.47
N SER A 728 -13.09 -26.55 5.68
CA SER A 728 -11.66 -26.27 5.76
C SER A 728 -11.00 -26.89 6.99
N LEU A 729 -11.74 -27.31 8.02
CA LEU A 729 -11.19 -27.98 9.20
C LEU A 729 -10.33 -29.20 8.81
N VAL A 730 -10.75 -29.97 7.80
CA VAL A 730 -9.98 -31.09 7.27
C VAL A 730 -8.63 -30.63 6.74
N ASN A 731 -8.59 -29.52 6.00
CA ASN A 731 -7.36 -29.00 5.42
C ASN A 731 -6.40 -28.45 6.49
N PHE A 732 -6.93 -27.74 7.50
CA PHE A 732 -6.13 -27.27 8.64
C PHE A 732 -5.54 -28.44 9.45
N VAL A 733 -6.35 -29.47 9.74
CA VAL A 733 -5.87 -30.68 10.40
C VAL A 733 -4.82 -31.38 9.53
N ALA A 734 -5.01 -31.48 8.22
CA ALA A 734 -4.03 -32.09 7.31
C ALA A 734 -2.68 -31.33 7.29
N ALA A 735 -2.73 -30.01 7.42
CA ALA A 735 -1.55 -29.15 7.35
C ALA A 735 -0.77 -29.12 8.69
N TYR A 736 -1.46 -29.03 9.83
CA TYR A 736 -0.83 -28.75 11.13
C TYR A 736 -0.99 -29.87 12.17
N GLY A 737 -1.89 -30.83 11.95
CA GLY A 737 -2.21 -31.88 12.89
C GLY A 737 -1.00 -32.77 13.23
N THR A 738 -0.85 -33.10 14.51
CA THR A 738 0.31 -33.86 15.03
C THR A 738 0.09 -35.37 15.09
N ASP A 739 -1.10 -35.86 14.71
CA ASP A 739 -1.39 -37.30 14.73
C ASP A 739 -0.41 -38.09 13.85
N PRO A 740 0.07 -39.28 14.27
CA PRO A 740 0.96 -40.11 13.49
C PRO A 740 0.45 -40.43 12.08
N THR A 741 -0.87 -40.54 11.88
CA THR A 741 -1.45 -40.80 10.55
C THR A 741 -1.28 -39.63 9.59
N ILE A 742 -1.23 -38.39 10.11
CA ILE A 742 -0.98 -37.17 9.32
C ILE A 742 0.52 -36.97 9.10
N THR A 743 1.32 -37.10 10.17
CA THR A 743 2.76 -36.80 10.12
C THR A 743 3.55 -37.83 9.30
N SER A 744 3.08 -39.08 9.24
CA SER A 744 3.68 -40.14 8.39
C SER A 744 3.20 -40.13 6.93
N ALA A 745 2.13 -39.41 6.61
CA ALA A 745 1.63 -39.31 5.25
C ALA A 745 2.57 -38.42 4.39
N ALA A 746 3.07 -39.00 3.30
CA ALA A 746 4.07 -38.35 2.44
C ALA A 746 3.45 -37.43 1.37
N THR A 747 2.17 -37.62 1.04
CA THR A 747 1.48 -36.86 -0.02
C THR A 747 0.39 -35.95 0.53
N ILE A 748 0.09 -34.87 -0.21
CA ILE A 748 -1.03 -33.94 0.03
C ILE A 748 -2.33 -34.74 0.16
N ALA A 749 -2.60 -35.64 -0.79
CA ALA A 749 -3.78 -36.50 -0.78
C ALA A 749 -3.82 -37.44 0.44
N GLY A 750 -2.68 -38.02 0.83
CA GLY A 750 -2.58 -38.89 2.00
C GLY A 750 -2.83 -38.14 3.31
N LYS A 751 -2.28 -36.92 3.45
CA LYS A 751 -2.52 -36.04 4.59
C LYS A 751 -4.00 -35.66 4.71
N ARG A 752 -4.61 -35.27 3.59
CA ARG A 752 -6.05 -34.95 3.54
C ARG A 752 -6.90 -36.16 3.92
N ALA A 753 -6.60 -37.35 3.40
CA ALA A 753 -7.33 -38.57 3.75
C ALA A 753 -7.23 -38.93 5.24
N ALA A 754 -6.04 -38.81 5.84
CA ALA A 754 -5.84 -39.02 7.28
C ALA A 754 -6.64 -38.00 8.11
N ALA A 755 -6.57 -36.72 7.74
CA ALA A 755 -7.33 -35.66 8.40
C ALA A 755 -8.84 -35.85 8.27
N THR A 756 -9.34 -36.23 7.09
CA THR A 756 -10.76 -36.54 6.88
C THR A 756 -11.23 -37.63 7.83
N ALA A 757 -10.45 -38.71 7.98
CA ALA A 757 -10.78 -39.79 8.89
C ALA A 757 -10.84 -39.33 10.36
N LEU A 758 -9.88 -38.50 10.80
CA LEU A 758 -9.82 -37.97 12.16
C LEU A 758 -10.97 -37.00 12.47
N VAL A 759 -11.25 -36.08 11.55
CA VAL A 759 -12.35 -35.10 11.68
C VAL A 759 -13.69 -35.82 11.68
N ALA A 760 -13.91 -36.76 10.76
CA ALA A 760 -15.16 -37.54 10.69
C ALA A 760 -15.37 -38.44 11.92
N ALA A 761 -14.31 -38.99 12.49
CA ALA A 761 -14.39 -39.78 13.72
C ALA A 761 -14.78 -38.93 14.94
N ASN A 762 -14.49 -37.62 14.90
CA ASN A 762 -14.69 -36.68 16.00
C ASN A 762 -14.21 -37.25 17.37
N GLY A 763 -13.08 -37.95 17.33
CA GLY A 763 -12.55 -38.72 18.45
C GLY A 763 -11.63 -37.89 19.37
N PRO A 764 -10.86 -38.55 20.25
CA PRO A 764 -9.99 -37.88 21.23
C PRO A 764 -9.05 -36.84 20.62
N PHE A 765 -8.52 -37.07 19.41
CA PHE A 765 -7.65 -36.12 18.71
C PHE A 765 -8.30 -34.74 18.53
N MET A 766 -9.60 -34.67 18.23
CA MET A 766 -10.30 -33.39 18.04
C MET A 766 -10.42 -32.56 19.32
N PHE A 767 -10.30 -33.20 20.48
CA PHE A 767 -10.41 -32.57 21.80
C PHE A 767 -9.07 -32.52 22.56
N GLN A 768 -7.97 -32.94 21.92
CA GLN A 768 -6.63 -32.80 22.48
C GLN A 768 -6.25 -31.34 22.63
N ASP A 769 -5.53 -31.04 23.71
CA ASP A 769 -5.05 -29.70 24.02
C ASP A 769 -4.27 -29.08 22.84
N ALA A 770 -4.56 -27.81 22.55
CA ALA A 770 -3.99 -27.06 21.44
C ALA A 770 -2.45 -27.12 21.37
N ALA A 771 -1.79 -27.17 22.53
CA ALA A 771 -0.32 -27.23 22.63
C ALA A 771 0.28 -28.54 22.10
N THR A 772 -0.52 -29.61 22.01
CA THR A 772 -0.05 -30.94 21.61
C THR A 772 -0.67 -31.45 20.32
N SER A 773 -1.83 -30.92 19.93
CA SER A 773 -2.61 -31.36 18.75
C SER A 773 -2.22 -30.68 17.43
N GLY A 774 -1.50 -29.55 17.50
CA GLY A 774 -1.08 -28.76 16.34
C GLY A 774 -1.85 -27.45 16.12
N VAL A 775 -2.92 -27.20 16.89
CA VAL A 775 -3.71 -25.94 16.81
C VAL A 775 -2.84 -24.71 17.06
N ASP A 776 -1.91 -24.80 18.03
CA ASP A 776 -0.97 -23.71 18.34
C ASP A 776 0.08 -23.44 17.24
N LYS A 777 0.08 -24.22 16.15
CA LYS A 777 0.97 -24.05 15.00
C LYS A 777 0.32 -23.36 13.80
N VAL A 778 -1.00 -23.14 13.83
CA VAL A 778 -1.73 -22.51 12.73
C VAL A 778 -1.19 -21.10 12.49
N ASP A 779 -0.64 -20.86 11.30
CA ASP A 779 -0.12 -19.55 10.91
C ASP A 779 -1.21 -18.47 11.01
N PHE A 780 -0.83 -17.30 11.55
CA PHE A 780 -1.79 -16.24 11.85
C PHE A 780 -2.50 -15.71 10.59
N TRP A 781 -1.80 -15.57 9.46
CA TRP A 781 -2.41 -15.07 8.22
C TRP A 781 -3.56 -15.93 7.71
N VAL A 782 -3.30 -17.21 7.40
CA VAL A 782 -4.34 -18.11 6.86
C VAL A 782 -5.39 -18.46 7.91
N GLY A 783 -4.99 -18.60 9.18
CA GLY A 783 -5.92 -18.87 10.26
C GLY A 783 -6.88 -17.71 10.53
N GLY A 784 -6.39 -16.46 10.48
CA GLY A 784 -7.19 -15.26 10.68
C GLY A 784 -8.12 -14.93 9.51
N LEU A 785 -7.70 -15.21 8.27
CA LEU A 785 -8.59 -15.18 7.10
C LEU A 785 -9.74 -16.18 7.23
N ALA A 786 -9.46 -17.37 7.75
CA ALA A 786 -10.44 -18.43 7.93
C ALA A 786 -11.38 -18.23 9.13
N GLU A 787 -11.10 -17.28 10.03
CA GLU A 787 -12.00 -17.01 11.17
C GLU A 787 -13.34 -16.45 10.66
N ARG A 788 -14.45 -17.02 11.15
CA ARG A 788 -15.78 -16.52 10.82
C ARG A 788 -15.98 -15.08 11.30
N GLN A 789 -16.70 -14.32 10.50
CA GLN A 789 -17.11 -12.96 10.81
C GLN A 789 -18.18 -12.94 11.91
N ALA A 790 -18.26 -11.83 12.64
CA ALA A 790 -19.39 -11.58 13.53
C ALA A 790 -20.64 -11.23 12.70
N VAL A 791 -21.79 -11.80 13.08
CA VAL A 791 -23.07 -11.50 12.44
C VAL A 791 -23.41 -10.03 12.64
N PHE A 792 -23.74 -9.31 11.55
CA PHE A 792 -23.91 -7.85 11.52
C PHE A 792 -22.65 -7.03 11.92
N GLY A 793 -21.47 -7.66 11.90
CA GLY A 793 -20.18 -7.00 12.13
C GLY A 793 -19.49 -6.57 10.83
N GLY A 794 -18.18 -6.36 10.91
CA GLY A 794 -17.30 -6.11 9.76
C GLY A 794 -16.90 -7.38 9.00
N LEU A 795 -16.12 -7.20 7.94
CA LEU A 795 -15.68 -8.26 7.02
C LEU A 795 -14.58 -9.17 7.62
N LEU A 796 -14.10 -8.89 8.82
CA LEU A 796 -12.96 -9.58 9.43
C LEU A 796 -13.40 -10.53 10.55
N GLY A 797 -12.69 -11.66 10.67
CA GLY A 797 -12.73 -12.50 11.86
C GLY A 797 -12.18 -11.78 13.09
N SER A 798 -12.46 -12.31 14.29
CA SER A 798 -12.19 -11.63 15.57
C SER A 798 -10.73 -11.16 15.76
N THR A 799 -9.76 -11.97 15.35
CA THR A 799 -8.34 -11.68 15.58
C THR A 799 -7.81 -10.66 14.58
N PHE A 800 -8.16 -10.79 13.31
CA PHE A 800 -7.85 -9.78 12.28
C PHE A 800 -8.53 -8.45 12.61
N ASN A 801 -9.78 -8.50 13.07
CA ASN A 801 -10.50 -7.30 13.48
C ASN A 801 -9.76 -6.55 14.58
N HIS A 802 -9.32 -7.25 15.63
CA HIS A 802 -8.61 -6.61 16.74
C HIS A 802 -7.37 -5.82 16.28
N VAL A 803 -6.55 -6.41 15.41
CA VAL A 803 -5.34 -5.75 14.89
C VAL A 803 -5.71 -4.60 13.94
N PHE A 804 -6.64 -4.83 13.02
CA PHE A 804 -7.06 -3.84 12.03
C PHE A 804 -7.67 -2.61 12.72
N GLU A 805 -8.73 -2.81 13.52
CA GLU A 805 -9.43 -1.74 14.24
C GLU A 805 -8.46 -0.95 15.11
N LYS A 806 -7.59 -1.66 15.87
CA LYS A 806 -6.60 -1.00 16.73
C LYS A 806 -5.61 -0.14 15.92
N GLN A 807 -5.15 -0.61 14.77
CA GLN A 807 -4.24 0.16 13.91
C GLN A 807 -4.94 1.39 13.32
N LEU A 808 -6.16 1.23 12.79
CA LEU A 808 -6.92 2.33 12.19
C LEU A 808 -7.25 3.41 13.22
N GLU A 809 -7.66 3.04 14.43
CA GLU A 809 -7.88 3.98 15.53
C GLU A 809 -6.60 4.71 15.93
N ASN A 810 -5.46 4.01 16.00
CA ASN A 810 -4.18 4.67 16.30
C ASN A 810 -3.77 5.65 15.19
N LEU A 811 -4.05 5.33 13.92
CA LEU A 811 -3.77 6.21 12.77
C LEU A 811 -4.68 7.45 12.78
N GLN A 812 -5.92 7.30 13.21
CA GLN A 812 -6.89 8.39 13.31
C GLN A 812 -6.63 9.27 14.53
N ASP A 813 -6.58 8.70 15.73
CA ASP A 813 -6.45 9.44 16.99
C ASP A 813 -4.99 9.88 17.26
N GLY A 814 -4.00 9.23 16.66
CA GLY A 814 -2.58 9.61 16.78
C GLY A 814 -2.13 10.67 15.78
N ASP A 815 -2.91 10.95 14.72
CA ASP A 815 -2.53 11.89 13.67
C ASP A 815 -2.95 13.32 14.04
N ARG A 816 -1.97 14.18 14.35
CA ARG A 816 -2.20 15.62 14.60
C ARG A 816 -2.82 16.32 13.40
N PHE A 817 -2.63 15.79 12.20
CA PHE A 817 -3.14 16.36 10.96
C PHE A 817 -4.39 15.64 10.44
N TYR A 818 -5.07 14.85 11.28
CA TYR A 818 -6.32 14.19 10.91
C TYR A 818 -7.41 15.18 10.45
N TYR A 819 -8.07 14.87 9.35
CA TYR A 819 -8.89 15.81 8.59
C TYR A 819 -10.04 16.44 9.41
N LEU A 820 -10.66 15.69 10.35
CA LEU A 820 -11.73 16.21 11.23
C LEU A 820 -11.25 17.44 12.00
N GLN A 821 -10.15 17.31 12.74
CA GLN A 821 -9.62 18.39 13.56
C GLN A 821 -9.00 19.49 12.70
N ARG A 822 -8.30 19.11 11.63
CA ARG A 822 -7.55 20.04 10.79
C ARG A 822 -8.43 20.97 9.98
N THR A 823 -9.65 20.55 9.64
CA THR A 823 -10.60 21.34 8.85
C THR A 823 -11.73 21.95 9.67
N ASP A 824 -11.74 21.77 11.00
CA ASP A 824 -12.83 22.26 11.85
C ASP A 824 -13.08 23.77 11.68
N GLY A 825 -14.35 24.13 11.51
CA GLY A 825 -14.79 25.50 11.25
C GLY A 825 -14.53 26.06 9.84
N LEU A 826 -13.95 25.28 8.91
CA LEU A 826 -13.74 25.69 7.52
C LEU A 826 -14.95 25.38 6.63
N ASN A 827 -15.13 26.13 5.54
CA ASN A 827 -16.05 25.72 4.47
C ASN A 827 -15.57 24.39 3.87
N PHE A 828 -14.25 24.21 3.73
CA PHE A 828 -13.66 22.99 3.21
C PHE A 828 -14.12 21.72 3.97
N ARG A 829 -14.37 21.81 5.29
CA ARG A 829 -14.93 20.69 6.08
C ARG A 829 -16.23 20.16 5.52
N PHE A 830 -17.19 21.06 5.29
CA PHE A 830 -18.52 20.71 4.79
C PHE A 830 -18.45 20.21 3.34
N GLN A 831 -17.50 20.74 2.58
CA GLN A 831 -17.24 20.38 1.20
C GLN A 831 -16.63 18.98 1.08
N LEU A 832 -15.87 18.51 2.09
CA LEU A 832 -15.36 17.14 2.16
C LEU A 832 -16.46 16.10 2.38
N GLU A 833 -17.53 16.40 3.12
CA GLU A 833 -18.64 15.44 3.37
C GLU A 833 -19.34 14.97 2.08
N GLY A 834 -19.38 15.84 1.05
CA GLY A 834 -19.90 15.49 -0.27
C GLY A 834 -18.85 14.92 -1.23
N ASN A 835 -17.59 14.82 -0.80
CA ASN A 835 -16.48 14.41 -1.64
C ASN A 835 -16.23 12.90 -1.49
N SER A 836 -16.92 12.10 -2.30
CA SER A 836 -16.70 10.66 -2.36
C SER A 836 -15.61 10.24 -3.34
N PHE A 837 -15.15 8.98 -3.27
CA PHE A 837 -14.16 8.49 -4.24
C PHE A 837 -14.79 8.41 -5.65
N ALA A 838 -16.10 8.15 -5.74
CA ALA A 838 -16.85 8.24 -7.01
C ALA A 838 -16.84 9.65 -7.60
N GLU A 839 -17.00 10.68 -6.76
CA GLU A 839 -16.87 12.08 -7.17
C GLU A 839 -15.45 12.41 -7.67
N LEU A 840 -14.44 11.95 -6.95
CA LEU A 840 -13.03 12.15 -7.33
C LEU A 840 -12.72 11.47 -8.67
N ILE A 841 -13.23 10.26 -8.90
CA ILE A 841 -13.15 9.56 -10.19
C ILE A 841 -13.83 10.35 -11.31
N ARG A 842 -15.06 10.85 -11.11
CA ARG A 842 -15.80 11.63 -12.12
C ARG A 842 -15.04 12.88 -12.57
N ARG A 843 -14.25 13.49 -11.68
CA ARG A 843 -13.43 14.67 -12.01
C ARG A 843 -12.19 14.33 -12.81
N ASN A 844 -11.66 13.13 -12.64
CA ASN A 844 -10.32 12.72 -13.07
C ASN A 844 -10.32 11.62 -14.14
N THR A 845 -11.48 11.26 -14.68
CA THR A 845 -11.63 10.23 -15.72
C THR A 845 -12.80 10.58 -16.66
N ASP A 846 -13.01 9.77 -17.71
CA ASP A 846 -14.21 9.85 -18.55
C ASP A 846 -15.44 9.11 -17.97
N PHE A 847 -15.35 8.64 -16.72
CA PHE A 847 -16.43 7.93 -16.05
C PHE A 847 -17.58 8.88 -15.66
N SER A 848 -18.81 8.53 -16.03
CA SER A 848 -20.02 9.30 -15.73
C SER A 848 -21.09 8.51 -14.95
N GLY A 849 -20.72 7.43 -14.26
CA GLY A 849 -21.67 6.60 -13.51
C GLY A 849 -22.23 7.32 -12.27
N GLY A 850 -23.46 6.95 -11.90
CA GLY A 850 -24.23 7.60 -10.83
C GLY A 850 -24.07 6.98 -9.43
N MET A 851 -23.02 6.21 -9.17
CA MET A 851 -22.79 5.65 -7.83
C MET A 851 -22.34 6.74 -6.85
N ASP A 852 -22.87 6.67 -5.63
CA ASP A 852 -22.46 7.53 -4.52
C ASP A 852 -21.21 6.98 -3.82
N ILE A 853 -21.19 5.67 -3.52
CA ILE A 853 -20.08 4.93 -2.91
C ILE A 853 -19.53 3.94 -3.94
N ILE A 854 -18.28 4.10 -4.34
CA ILE A 854 -17.70 3.31 -5.45
C ILE A 854 -17.34 1.88 -5.04
N PHE A 855 -17.21 1.58 -3.75
CA PHE A 855 -16.76 0.27 -3.26
C PHE A 855 -17.83 -0.81 -3.21
N LYS A 856 -19.11 -0.43 -3.37
CA LYS A 856 -20.24 -1.36 -3.37
C LYS A 856 -20.62 -1.69 -4.80
N THR A 857 -20.91 -2.95 -5.07
CA THR A 857 -21.32 -3.39 -6.42
C THR A 857 -22.59 -2.65 -6.84
N ALA A 858 -22.56 -2.09 -8.06
CA ALA A 858 -23.61 -1.26 -8.65
C ALA A 858 -24.94 -1.99 -8.90
#